data_AF-A0A932TJE5-F1
#
_entry.id   AF-A0A932TJE5-F1
#
_cell.length_a   1.000
_cell.length_b   1.000
_cell.length_c   1.000
_cell.angle_alpha   90.00
_cell.angle_beta   90.00
_cell.angle_gamma   90.00
#
_symmetry.space_group_name_H-M   'P 1'
#
loop_
_entity.id
_entity.type
_entity.pdbx_description
1 polymer ?
#
loop_
_entity_poly.entity_id
_entity_poly.type
_entity_poly.pdbx_seq_one_letter_code
_entity_poly.pdbx_strand_id
1 'polypeptide(L)'
;MATRAASTESAEQKPIPARQAVQQAQDAAGLAEVLRRERERIREQNAAQPTGGRTCRVLSDLTDLVIQRIFALALPQGAERERVQSQIVVAATGGYGRRELCAFSDIDVTFIVAEEEDPALDATVRQMYLTLMEVFSQRAQLKVGYAYRTLGDVPQLDHQTQTALLDARAIVGSVSLCERFTRELMRNVWPAAFVRQKLAERAETSARHGGTIYRVEPHVRESPGGLRDLHVAEWLAALAFPVTRGDVWRQLQRLGVVARRNVHQVAAAREFLLTVRNWMHFQEQRPADLLVRERQEVLAQALGFPAADGLSPAERLMRQYYEHAENVLRVTGFVVDRCLSERLSLTAELVCVGRELAPAYPGLQVTDPVFLIQVCEQYQAHGLFPGTELRRMIAEHLAGVEDLSGNAAAGQAFLQLLGARAGVYDTLRLMADLGILQRLIPELGEAYRRVPFDPVHRHTIGHHSLEVVRALEQLHTADDPALAEYRRIGSEVVGPETLYLAALLHDIGKLHGTRGHAEAGAEMAHGIARRLGMGAAETQEVAALVRHHLLMSEISQLRDLTYPQTLRSFTAVVHSLDLLKMLFLLTYADMAATGVLTPVKVRFLEDLFYRAEASLSAQAPPPDEEQLRRYRTRLSRRLSAANFTTEQIREHCEGMPVSYLLNTAADRIAAHIRMIETLAQSGPVVEFASELGSEITNLTVCTYEEPEPGLLSHIAGVLYAHDVSIYAAQVYTRSSDPKVALDTLWVDFHGRRLPPTKRIEVEQDVLTVLRGAPVDEILARFHKQLPPPIPPDSVRFNNDLAEHHSVLEISVADQPGLLYRITRSLARLGWDIHSARISTTGARARDAFYLTDAQGQRLLEDESHLVELFLPAYMAD
;
A
#
# COMPACT_ATOMS: atom_id res chain seq x y z
N MET A 1 -4.97 -43.52 33.32
CA MET A 1 -4.03 -43.14 34.40
C MET A 1 -4.47 -41.86 35.13
N ALA A 2 -5.77 -41.68 35.35
CA ALA A 2 -6.30 -40.64 36.21
C ALA A 2 -6.27 -41.14 37.67
N THR A 3 -5.16 -40.95 38.40
CA THR A 3 -5.02 -40.89 39.88
C THR A 3 -3.57 -41.09 40.33
N ARG A 4 -2.63 -40.24 39.89
CA ARG A 4 -1.31 -40.11 40.56
C ARG A 4 -0.61 -38.80 40.18
N ALA A 5 -1.25 -37.67 40.45
CA ALA A 5 -0.65 -36.34 40.22
C ALA A 5 -1.11 -35.30 41.27
N ALA A 6 -1.25 -35.72 42.53
CA ALA A 6 -1.60 -34.82 43.62
C ALA A 6 -0.91 -35.27 44.92
N SER A 7 0.43 -35.23 44.95
CA SER A 7 1.23 -35.18 46.18
C SER A 7 2.73 -35.18 45.85
N THR A 8 3.28 -34.04 45.46
CA THR A 8 4.75 -33.81 45.48
C THR A 8 5.05 -32.34 45.80
N GLU A 9 4.43 -31.83 46.87
CA GLU A 9 5.07 -30.76 47.65
C GLU A 9 5.98 -31.44 48.68
N SER A 10 7.23 -30.95 48.80
CA SER A 10 8.31 -31.40 49.71
C SER A 10 9.29 -32.52 49.26
N ALA A 11 9.68 -32.56 47.98
CA ALA A 11 10.96 -33.18 47.64
C ALA A 11 12.09 -32.14 47.74
N GLU A 12 12.85 -32.19 48.83
CA GLU A 12 14.11 -31.46 49.02
C GLU A 12 14.95 -31.44 47.73
N GLN A 13 15.29 -30.23 47.28
CA GLN A 13 16.23 -29.99 46.18
C GLN A 13 17.61 -30.54 46.59
N LYS A 14 17.93 -31.77 46.20
CA LYS A 14 19.34 -32.20 46.18
C LYS A 14 20.11 -31.24 45.27
N PRO A 15 21.25 -30.67 45.71
CA PRO A 15 22.04 -29.75 44.90
C PRO A 15 22.42 -30.44 43.58
N ILE A 16 22.28 -29.71 42.47
CA ILE A 16 22.69 -30.16 41.14
C ILE A 16 24.18 -30.60 41.26
N PRO A 17 24.53 -31.86 40.97
CA PRO A 17 25.92 -32.35 41.02
C PRO A 17 26.88 -31.49 40.18
N ALA A 18 26.35 -30.82 39.16
CA ALA A 18 27.05 -29.88 38.29
C ALA A 18 27.61 -28.63 38.99
N ARG A 19 27.03 -28.16 40.11
CA ARG A 19 27.38 -26.85 40.68
C ARG A 19 28.86 -26.74 41.05
N GLN A 20 29.41 -27.78 41.68
CA GLN A 20 30.82 -27.83 42.05
C GLN A 20 31.72 -27.92 40.82
N ALA A 21 31.34 -28.73 39.82
CA ALA A 21 32.09 -28.87 38.58
C ALA A 21 32.13 -27.57 37.75
N VAL A 22 31.00 -26.84 37.66
CA VAL A 22 30.94 -25.52 37.02
C VAL A 22 31.82 -24.50 37.77
N GLN A 23 31.78 -24.49 39.10
CA GLN A 23 32.61 -23.58 39.91
C GLN A 23 34.12 -23.85 39.77
N GLN A 24 34.52 -25.11 39.56
CA GLN A 24 35.91 -25.52 39.37
C GLN A 24 36.45 -25.22 37.96
N ALA A 25 35.57 -25.08 36.95
CA ALA A 25 35.99 -24.72 35.61
C ALA A 25 36.63 -23.32 35.58
N GLN A 26 37.81 -23.21 34.97
CA GLN A 26 38.60 -21.98 34.92
C GLN A 26 38.53 -21.27 33.56
N ASP A 27 38.05 -21.95 32.51
CA ASP A 27 37.99 -21.44 31.15
C ASP A 27 36.72 -21.90 30.41
N ALA A 28 36.54 -21.41 29.18
CA ALA A 28 35.41 -21.76 28.32
C ALA A 28 35.38 -23.25 27.96
N ALA A 29 36.54 -23.89 27.79
CA ALA A 29 36.63 -25.32 27.45
C ALA A 29 36.07 -26.22 28.56
N GLY A 30 36.49 -25.98 29.81
CA GLY A 30 36.00 -26.69 30.97
C GLY A 30 34.50 -26.47 31.21
N LEU A 31 34.02 -25.24 31.01
CA LEU A 31 32.59 -24.92 31.11
C LEU A 31 31.75 -25.66 30.07
N ALA A 32 32.21 -25.70 28.82
CA ALA A 32 31.52 -26.40 27.75
C ALA A 32 31.49 -27.93 27.95
N GLU A 33 32.57 -28.51 28.49
CA GLU A 33 32.61 -29.94 28.83
C GLU A 33 31.59 -30.30 29.91
N VAL A 34 31.55 -29.51 31.00
CA VAL A 34 30.55 -29.71 32.06
C VAL A 34 29.13 -29.53 31.52
N LEU A 35 28.89 -28.48 30.72
CA LEU A 35 27.58 -28.24 30.10
C LEU A 35 27.12 -29.42 29.23
N ARG A 36 27.99 -29.94 28.34
CA ARG A 36 27.66 -31.09 27.47
C ARG A 36 27.37 -32.34 28.28
N ARG A 37 28.22 -32.68 29.25
CA ARG A 37 28.04 -33.86 30.10
C ARG A 37 26.73 -33.83 30.88
N GLU A 38 26.41 -32.70 31.50
CA GLU A 38 25.18 -32.58 32.30
C GLU A 38 23.94 -32.53 31.43
N ARG A 39 24.00 -31.92 30.23
CA ARG A 39 22.90 -31.97 29.26
C ARG A 39 22.64 -33.38 28.76
N GLU A 40 23.68 -34.18 28.54
CA GLU A 40 23.54 -35.58 28.15
C GLU A 40 22.87 -36.39 29.27
N ARG A 41 23.27 -36.18 30.52
CA ARG A 41 22.59 -36.77 31.67
C ARG A 41 21.11 -36.37 31.76
N ILE A 42 20.78 -35.11 31.46
CA ILE A 42 19.39 -34.64 31.43
C ILE A 42 18.61 -35.33 30.30
N ARG A 43 19.24 -35.53 29.14
CA ARG A 43 18.66 -36.27 27.99
C ARG A 43 18.33 -37.71 28.38
N GLU A 44 19.27 -38.43 29.00
CA GLU A 44 19.07 -39.81 29.46
C GLU A 44 17.93 -39.91 30.49
N GLN A 45 17.88 -38.98 31.45
CA GLN A 45 16.80 -38.91 32.43
C GLN A 45 15.44 -38.64 31.79
N ASN A 46 15.39 -37.73 30.82
CA ASN A 46 14.16 -37.41 30.10
C ASN A 46 13.72 -38.56 29.18
N ALA A 47 14.66 -39.30 28.59
CA ALA A 47 14.34 -40.49 27.80
C ALA A 47 13.73 -41.61 28.67
N ALA A 48 14.20 -41.79 29.90
CA ALA A 48 13.66 -42.77 30.84
C ALA A 48 12.30 -42.35 31.42
N GLN A 49 12.12 -41.04 31.68
CA GLN A 49 10.87 -40.48 32.18
C GLN A 49 10.63 -39.10 31.55
N PRO A 50 9.90 -39.02 30.42
CA PRO A 50 9.66 -37.74 29.74
C PRO A 50 8.90 -36.78 30.65
N THR A 51 9.47 -35.59 30.83
CA THR A 51 8.82 -34.48 31.54
C THR A 51 9.04 -33.16 30.78
N GLY A 52 8.10 -32.24 30.93
CA GLY A 52 8.11 -30.94 30.27
C GLY A 52 8.76 -29.90 31.18
N GLY A 53 7.99 -29.35 32.10
CA GLY A 53 8.39 -28.22 32.93
C GLY A 53 9.55 -28.54 33.86
N ARG A 54 9.66 -29.78 34.36
CA ARG A 54 10.82 -30.17 35.18
C ARG A 54 12.12 -30.12 34.37
N THR A 55 12.13 -30.73 33.19
CA THR A 55 13.31 -30.71 32.31
C THR A 55 13.68 -29.30 31.89
N CYS A 56 12.70 -28.46 31.52
CA CYS A 56 12.98 -27.06 31.20
C CYS A 56 13.62 -26.28 32.36
N ARG A 57 13.13 -26.49 33.60
CA ARG A 57 13.72 -25.84 34.79
C ARG A 57 15.16 -26.28 35.03
N VAL A 58 15.44 -27.58 34.93
CA VAL A 58 16.80 -28.11 35.13
C VAL A 58 17.77 -27.61 34.06
N LEU A 59 17.34 -27.56 32.79
CA LEU A 59 18.13 -26.98 31.71
C LEU A 59 18.38 -25.47 31.96
N SER A 60 17.36 -24.73 32.36
CA SER A 60 17.49 -23.30 32.69
C SER A 60 18.47 -23.08 33.86
N ASP A 61 18.37 -23.88 34.93
CA ASP A 61 19.27 -23.77 36.09
C ASP A 61 20.73 -24.12 35.74
N LEU A 62 20.95 -25.13 34.90
CA LEU A 62 22.28 -25.48 34.41
C LEU A 62 22.88 -24.32 33.59
N THR A 63 22.09 -23.73 32.69
CA THR A 63 22.51 -22.57 31.89
C THR A 63 22.78 -21.36 32.78
N ASP A 64 21.93 -21.08 33.78
CA ASP A 64 22.12 -20.00 34.76
C ASP A 64 23.46 -20.16 35.49
N LEU A 65 23.79 -21.38 35.95
CA LEU A 65 25.06 -21.67 36.64
C LEU A 65 26.28 -21.40 35.75
N VAL A 66 26.22 -21.81 34.47
CA VAL A 66 27.29 -21.57 33.50
C VAL A 66 27.45 -20.07 33.25
N ILE A 67 26.35 -19.34 33.01
CA ILE A 67 26.39 -17.89 32.79
C ILE A 67 26.91 -17.14 34.03
N GLN A 68 26.50 -17.53 35.24
CA GLN A 68 27.03 -16.99 36.49
C GLN A 68 28.54 -17.17 36.60
N ARG A 69 29.06 -18.32 36.16
CA ARG A 69 30.50 -18.57 36.16
C ARG A 69 31.23 -17.76 35.11
N ILE A 70 30.67 -17.64 33.89
CA ILE A 70 31.21 -16.78 32.84
C ILE A 70 31.28 -15.32 33.32
N PHE A 71 30.22 -14.82 33.96
CA PHE A 71 30.19 -13.50 34.56
C PHE A 71 31.32 -13.32 35.59
N ALA A 72 31.48 -14.29 36.51
CA ALA A 72 32.52 -14.24 37.53
C ALA A 72 33.96 -14.27 36.96
N LEU A 73 34.18 -14.91 35.80
CA LEU A 73 35.47 -14.96 35.11
C LEU A 73 35.74 -13.68 34.30
N ALA A 74 34.70 -12.97 33.85
CA ALA A 74 34.82 -11.76 33.06
C ALA A 74 35.02 -10.48 33.91
N LEU A 75 34.65 -10.51 35.19
CA LEU A 75 34.79 -9.36 36.09
C LEU A 75 36.27 -8.95 36.28
N PRO A 76 36.56 -7.64 36.41
CA PRO A 76 37.89 -7.17 36.75
C PRO A 76 38.30 -7.60 38.17
N GLN A 77 39.60 -7.58 38.44
CA GLN A 77 40.15 -7.90 39.76
C GLN A 77 40.23 -6.65 40.65
N GLY A 78 40.29 -6.84 41.97
CA GLY A 78 40.45 -5.74 42.93
C GLY A 78 39.19 -4.89 43.13
N ALA A 79 39.37 -3.60 43.46
CA ALA A 79 38.29 -2.70 43.86
C ALA A 79 37.26 -2.41 42.75
N GLU A 80 37.63 -2.56 41.48
CA GLU A 80 36.70 -2.36 40.34
C GLU A 80 35.62 -3.44 40.23
N ARG A 81 35.85 -4.61 40.84
CA ARG A 81 34.93 -5.76 40.76
C ARG A 81 33.54 -5.43 41.29
N GLU A 82 33.46 -4.87 42.49
CA GLU A 82 32.18 -4.56 43.14
C GLU A 82 31.44 -3.43 42.40
N ARG A 83 32.19 -2.44 41.92
CA ARG A 83 31.66 -1.32 41.11
C ARG A 83 31.00 -1.84 39.84
N VAL A 84 31.74 -2.58 39.01
CA VAL A 84 31.24 -3.17 37.75
C VAL A 84 30.05 -4.08 38.03
N GLN A 85 30.15 -4.97 39.02
CA GLN A 85 29.07 -5.90 39.38
C GLN A 85 27.75 -5.20 39.76
N SER A 86 27.83 -4.02 40.39
CA SER A 86 26.65 -3.22 40.78
C SER A 86 25.99 -2.47 39.61
N GLN A 87 26.71 -2.29 38.50
CA GLN A 87 26.29 -1.50 37.34
C GLN A 87 25.88 -2.33 36.12
N ILE A 88 25.97 -3.66 36.19
CA ILE A 88 25.54 -4.58 35.13
C ILE A 88 24.61 -5.66 35.68
N VAL A 89 23.64 -6.08 34.88
CA VAL A 89 22.88 -7.31 35.10
C VAL A 89 22.75 -8.09 33.80
N VAL A 90 22.92 -9.40 33.92
CA VAL A 90 22.71 -10.35 32.83
C VAL A 90 21.34 -10.97 33.04
N ALA A 91 20.41 -10.72 32.12
CA ALA A 91 19.04 -11.21 32.17
C ALA A 91 18.79 -12.26 31.09
N ALA A 92 18.07 -13.32 31.44
CA ALA A 92 17.48 -14.24 30.47
C ALA A 92 16.19 -13.64 29.90
N THR A 93 15.93 -13.79 28.62
CA THR A 93 14.70 -13.32 27.97
C THR A 93 13.97 -14.46 27.24
N GLY A 94 12.75 -14.20 26.77
CA GLY A 94 11.93 -15.18 26.06
C GLY A 94 11.70 -16.49 26.83
N GLY A 95 11.81 -17.63 26.14
CA GLY A 95 11.58 -18.96 26.75
C GLY A 95 12.58 -19.29 27.86
N TYR A 96 13.81 -18.79 27.76
CA TYR A 96 14.81 -18.95 28.82
C TYR A 96 14.49 -18.09 30.05
N GLY A 97 14.01 -16.87 29.84
CA GLY A 97 13.50 -15.97 30.88
C GLY A 97 12.37 -16.61 31.70
N ARG A 98 11.39 -17.23 31.02
CA ARG A 98 10.28 -17.97 31.64
C ARG A 98 10.67 -19.29 32.32
N ARG A 99 11.94 -19.70 32.24
CA ARG A 99 12.45 -21.01 32.68
C ARG A 99 11.77 -22.19 31.97
N GLU A 100 11.39 -21.97 30.71
CA GLU A 100 10.78 -22.93 29.78
C GLU A 100 11.79 -23.34 28.68
N LEU A 101 13.09 -23.27 28.97
CA LEU A 101 14.16 -23.60 28.02
C LEU A 101 14.08 -25.08 27.62
N CYS A 102 13.65 -25.35 26.38
CA CYS A 102 13.70 -26.71 25.82
C CYS A 102 15.12 -27.05 25.35
N ALA A 103 15.41 -28.35 25.20
CA ALA A 103 16.76 -28.87 24.97
C ALA A 103 17.56 -28.07 23.93
N PHE A 104 17.00 -27.79 22.76
CA PHE A 104 17.69 -27.08 21.68
C PHE A 104 17.04 -25.72 21.37
N SER A 105 16.33 -25.12 22.33
CA SER A 105 15.85 -23.74 22.16
C SER A 105 16.98 -22.73 22.31
N ASP A 106 16.79 -21.58 21.67
CA ASP A 106 17.71 -20.44 21.74
C ASP A 106 17.89 -19.98 23.20
N ILE A 107 19.15 -19.68 23.56
CA ILE A 107 19.52 -19.11 24.85
C ILE A 107 19.63 -17.60 24.67
N ASP A 108 18.54 -16.89 24.95
CA ASP A 108 18.49 -15.44 24.78
C ASP A 108 18.95 -14.72 26.06
N VAL A 109 20.00 -13.91 25.93
CA VAL A 109 20.64 -13.17 27.02
C VAL A 109 20.63 -11.67 26.72
N THR A 110 20.31 -10.85 27.71
CA THR A 110 20.39 -9.39 27.62
C THR A 110 21.29 -8.84 28.70
N PHE A 111 22.33 -8.13 28.29
CA PHE A 111 23.17 -7.32 29.17
C PHE A 111 22.48 -5.98 29.37
N ILE A 112 22.11 -5.67 30.62
CA ILE A 112 21.55 -4.37 30.98
C ILE A 112 22.61 -3.65 31.81
N VAL A 113 23.05 -2.49 31.34
CA VAL A 113 24.06 -1.65 32.02
C VAL A 113 23.46 -0.33 32.52
N ALA A 114 24.07 0.24 33.56
CA ALA A 114 23.60 1.47 34.19
C ALA A 114 24.07 2.75 33.47
N GLU A 115 25.28 2.76 32.93
CA GLU A 115 25.93 3.90 32.26
C GLU A 115 26.52 3.45 30.92
N GLU A 116 26.43 4.32 29.92
CA GLU A 116 27.09 4.14 28.61
C GLU A 116 28.56 4.60 28.70
N GLU A 117 29.41 4.06 27.83
CA GLU A 117 30.81 4.48 27.66
C GLU A 117 31.73 4.23 28.87
N ASP A 118 31.38 3.34 29.80
CA ASP A 118 32.30 2.88 30.86
C ASP A 118 33.25 1.78 30.31
N PRO A 119 34.56 2.04 30.21
CA PRO A 119 35.51 1.09 29.62
C PRO A 119 35.58 -0.26 30.33
N ALA A 120 35.38 -0.29 31.66
CA ALA A 120 35.43 -1.52 32.44
C ALA A 120 34.15 -2.36 32.27
N LEU A 121 32.98 -1.71 32.15
CA LEU A 121 31.73 -2.39 31.80
C LEU A 121 31.81 -2.98 30.40
N ASP A 122 32.26 -2.19 29.42
CA ASP A 122 32.35 -2.63 28.03
C ASP A 122 33.35 -3.76 27.85
N ALA A 123 34.51 -3.69 28.53
CA ALA A 123 35.47 -4.79 28.54
C ALA A 123 34.88 -6.07 29.15
N THR A 124 34.12 -5.95 30.25
CA THR A 124 33.45 -7.07 30.90
C THR A 124 32.40 -7.71 29.98
N VAL A 125 31.52 -6.90 29.37
CA VAL A 125 30.49 -7.37 28.42
C VAL A 125 31.14 -8.05 27.22
N ARG A 126 32.18 -7.45 26.64
CA ARG A 126 32.90 -8.02 25.51
C ARG A 126 33.49 -9.39 25.86
N GLN A 127 34.14 -9.50 27.03
CA GLN A 127 34.72 -10.76 27.48
C GLN A 127 33.64 -11.82 27.73
N MET A 128 32.52 -11.44 28.32
CA MET A 128 31.37 -12.33 28.49
C MET A 128 30.82 -12.80 27.15
N TYR A 129 30.61 -11.90 26.20
CA TYR A 129 30.11 -12.24 24.88
C TYR A 129 31.00 -13.28 24.18
N LEU A 130 32.31 -13.04 24.14
CA LEU A 130 33.27 -13.99 23.55
C LEU A 130 33.20 -15.36 24.24
N THR A 131 33.14 -15.37 25.57
CA THR A 131 33.07 -16.61 26.35
C THR A 131 31.73 -17.34 26.15
N LEU A 132 30.61 -16.63 26.09
CA LEU A 132 29.29 -17.21 25.79
C LEU A 132 29.29 -17.88 24.41
N MET A 133 29.82 -17.19 23.39
CA MET A 133 29.90 -17.74 22.03
C MET A 133 30.79 -18.98 21.98
N GLU A 134 31.93 -18.97 22.66
CA GLU A 134 32.81 -20.14 22.72
C GLU A 134 32.14 -21.32 23.43
N VAL A 135 31.59 -21.10 24.63
CA VAL A 135 30.98 -22.17 25.45
C VAL A 135 29.76 -22.77 24.78
N PHE A 136 28.79 -21.93 24.40
CA PHE A 136 27.49 -22.39 23.93
C PHE A 136 27.48 -22.64 22.43
N SER A 137 27.92 -21.70 21.61
CA SER A 137 27.81 -21.83 20.14
C SER A 137 28.88 -22.74 19.56
N GLN A 138 30.15 -22.47 19.83
CA GLN A 138 31.26 -23.19 19.17
C GLN A 138 31.45 -24.60 19.74
N ARG A 139 31.40 -24.74 21.07
CA ARG A 139 31.72 -26.00 21.76
C ARG A 139 30.49 -26.85 22.09
N ALA A 140 29.40 -26.24 22.55
CA ALA A 140 28.17 -26.97 22.90
C ALA A 140 27.13 -27.01 21.77
N GLN A 141 27.35 -26.32 20.65
CA GLN A 141 26.49 -26.29 19.46
C GLN A 141 25.05 -25.85 19.76
N LEU A 142 24.92 -24.88 20.68
CA LEU A 142 23.66 -24.26 21.07
C LEU A 142 23.59 -22.83 20.54
N LYS A 143 22.43 -22.45 20.03
CA LYS A 143 22.19 -21.10 19.57
C LYS A 143 22.03 -20.15 20.76
N VAL A 144 22.77 -19.05 20.74
CA VAL A 144 22.70 -17.99 21.76
C VAL A 144 22.36 -16.68 21.08
N GLY A 145 21.29 -16.05 21.55
CA GLY A 145 20.96 -14.66 21.24
C GLY A 145 21.56 -13.76 22.31
N TYR A 146 22.11 -12.61 21.91
CA TYR A 146 22.55 -11.59 22.88
C TYR A 146 22.06 -10.20 22.48
N ALA A 147 21.81 -9.37 23.48
CA ALA A 147 21.52 -7.95 23.32
C ALA A 147 22.24 -7.14 24.40
N TYR A 148 22.67 -5.93 24.06
CA TYR A 148 23.16 -4.92 25.01
C TYR A 148 22.11 -3.83 25.10
N ARG A 149 21.74 -3.46 26.33
CA ARG A 149 20.68 -2.48 26.60
C ARG A 149 21.01 -1.56 27.76
N THR A 150 20.52 -0.33 27.68
CA THR A 150 20.54 0.65 28.77
C THR A 150 19.12 1.05 29.16
N LEU A 151 18.97 1.78 30.26
CA LEU A 151 17.67 2.37 30.62
C LEU A 151 17.22 3.41 29.57
N GLY A 152 18.18 4.09 28.92
CA GLY A 152 17.92 5.09 27.88
C GLY A 152 17.38 4.49 26.58
N ASP A 153 17.68 3.21 26.30
CA ASP A 153 17.16 2.53 25.12
C ASP A 153 15.65 2.27 25.16
N VAL A 154 15.07 2.16 26.36
CA VAL A 154 13.72 1.64 26.57
C VAL A 154 12.64 2.35 25.73
N PRO A 155 12.59 3.70 25.67
CA PRO A 155 11.58 4.41 24.88
C PRO A 155 11.68 4.19 23.37
N GLN A 156 12.85 3.73 22.88
CA GLN A 156 13.13 3.53 21.45
C GLN A 156 12.97 2.07 21.00
N LEU A 157 12.65 1.16 21.92
CA LEU A 157 12.53 -0.26 21.61
C LEU A 157 11.31 -0.56 20.75
N ASP A 158 11.52 -1.30 19.67
CA ASP A 158 10.42 -1.84 18.88
C ASP A 158 9.56 -2.83 19.70
N HIS A 159 8.31 -3.03 19.26
CA HIS A 159 7.34 -3.86 19.98
C HIS A 159 7.76 -5.34 20.10
N GLN A 160 8.52 -5.86 19.12
CA GLN A 160 9.00 -7.25 19.17
C GLN A 160 10.02 -7.44 20.28
N THR A 161 10.95 -6.50 20.40
CA THR A 161 11.99 -6.42 21.43
C THR A 161 11.37 -6.18 22.80
N GLN A 162 10.42 -5.24 22.90
CA GLN A 162 9.66 -5.02 24.13
C GLN A 162 9.00 -6.32 24.62
N THR A 163 8.34 -7.06 23.72
CA THR A 163 7.69 -8.35 24.04
C THR A 163 8.67 -9.37 24.58
N ALA A 164 9.83 -9.53 23.95
CA ALA A 164 10.85 -10.48 24.40
C ALA A 164 11.40 -10.12 25.80
N LEU A 165 11.54 -8.82 26.07
CA LEU A 165 11.96 -8.28 27.36
C LEU A 165 10.86 -8.33 28.42
N LEU A 166 9.59 -8.56 28.04
CA LEU A 166 8.54 -8.89 29.01
C LEU A 166 8.79 -10.23 29.72
N ASP A 167 9.73 -11.05 29.27
CA ASP A 167 10.12 -12.26 29.99
C ASP A 167 11.48 -12.12 30.70
N ALA A 168 12.03 -10.89 30.79
CA ALA A 168 13.33 -10.64 31.39
C ALA A 168 13.41 -11.15 32.83
N ARG A 169 14.41 -11.97 33.12
CA ARG A 169 14.70 -12.54 34.43
C ARG A 169 16.19 -12.39 34.74
N ALA A 170 16.52 -11.71 35.83
CA ALA A 170 17.92 -11.59 36.27
C ALA A 170 18.55 -12.96 36.54
N ILE A 171 19.73 -13.21 35.95
CA ILE A 171 20.56 -14.39 36.19
C ILE A 171 21.67 -14.07 37.19
N VAL A 172 22.40 -12.97 36.95
CA VAL A 172 23.56 -12.53 37.75
C VAL A 172 23.81 -11.02 37.58
N GLY A 173 24.39 -10.38 38.59
CA GLY A 173 24.63 -8.93 38.62
C GLY A 173 23.60 -8.18 39.46
N SER A 174 23.30 -6.95 39.08
CA SER A 174 22.45 -6.01 39.83
C SER A 174 20.95 -6.27 39.63
N VAL A 175 20.30 -6.92 40.60
CA VAL A 175 18.85 -7.19 40.56
C VAL A 175 18.04 -5.90 40.55
N SER A 176 18.46 -4.88 41.32
CA SER A 176 17.78 -3.58 41.36
C SER A 176 17.83 -2.85 40.01
N LEU A 177 18.90 -3.02 39.24
CA LEU A 177 18.98 -2.51 37.86
C LEU A 177 17.97 -3.21 36.95
N CYS A 178 17.83 -4.54 37.04
CA CYS A 178 16.83 -5.30 36.28
C CYS A 178 15.39 -4.87 36.63
N GLU A 179 15.12 -4.63 37.92
CA GLU A 179 13.81 -4.13 38.37
C GLU A 179 13.52 -2.70 37.91
N ARG A 180 14.53 -1.81 37.88
CA ARG A 180 14.39 -0.47 37.29
C ARG A 180 14.11 -0.57 35.80
N PHE A 181 14.87 -1.38 35.07
CA PHE A 181 14.69 -1.60 33.64
C PHE A 181 13.30 -2.16 33.32
N THR A 182 12.84 -3.16 34.07
CA THR A 182 11.51 -3.75 33.87
C THR A 182 10.39 -2.75 34.16
N ARG A 183 10.54 -1.91 35.21
CA ARG A 183 9.57 -0.83 35.49
C ARG A 183 9.53 0.20 34.37
N GLU A 184 10.69 0.59 33.86
CA GLU A 184 10.78 1.54 32.75
C GLU A 184 10.18 0.96 31.48
N LEU A 185 10.46 -0.32 31.18
CA LEU A 185 9.85 -1.04 30.07
C LEU A 185 8.33 -1.04 30.17
N MET A 186 7.77 -1.37 31.34
CA MET A 186 6.32 -1.40 31.55
C MET A 186 5.66 -0.02 31.42
N ARG A 187 6.36 1.08 31.69
CA ARG A 187 5.85 2.45 31.47
C ARG A 187 5.80 2.82 30.00
N ASN A 188 6.70 2.25 29.20
CA ASN A 188 6.79 2.50 27.76
C ASN A 188 5.97 1.50 26.92
N VAL A 189 5.33 0.51 27.56
CA VAL A 189 4.37 -0.38 26.90
C VAL A 189 2.96 0.17 27.11
N TRP A 190 2.30 0.56 26.02
CA TRP A 190 0.91 1.04 26.06
C TRP A 190 -0.06 -0.15 26.04
N PRO A 191 -0.79 -0.44 27.14
CA PRO A 191 -1.54 -1.69 27.28
C PRO A 191 -2.51 -1.98 26.14
N ALA A 192 -3.30 -1.00 25.74
CA ALA A 192 -4.31 -1.18 24.70
C ALA A 192 -3.70 -1.42 23.31
N ALA A 193 -2.67 -0.63 22.93
CA ALA A 193 -1.93 -0.82 21.69
C ALA A 193 -1.26 -2.21 21.66
N PHE A 194 -0.59 -2.59 22.75
CA PHE A 194 0.08 -3.88 22.89
C PHE A 194 -0.91 -5.05 22.77
N VAL A 195 -2.05 -5.00 23.48
CA VAL A 195 -3.09 -6.03 23.42
C VAL A 195 -3.56 -6.21 21.97
N ARG A 196 -3.92 -5.14 21.28
CA ARG A 196 -4.44 -5.22 19.91
C ARG A 196 -3.44 -5.79 18.93
N GLN A 197 -2.20 -5.31 18.99
CA GLN A 197 -1.15 -5.81 18.14
C GLN A 197 -0.89 -7.30 18.37
N LYS A 198 -0.80 -7.74 19.63
CA LYS A 198 -0.57 -9.17 19.91
C LYS A 198 -1.70 -10.05 19.43
N LEU A 199 -2.94 -9.58 19.49
CA LEU A 199 -4.08 -10.29 18.93
C LEU A 199 -4.03 -10.36 17.40
N ALA A 200 -3.62 -9.27 16.73
CA ALA A 200 -3.43 -9.24 15.27
C ALA A 200 -2.30 -10.21 14.83
N GLU A 201 -1.10 -10.09 15.43
CA GLU A 201 0.04 -11.00 15.20
C GLU A 201 -0.37 -12.46 15.41
N ARG A 202 -1.17 -12.71 16.45
CA ARG A 202 -1.63 -14.05 16.78
C ARG A 202 -2.64 -14.58 15.77
N ALA A 203 -3.58 -13.76 15.33
CA ALA A 203 -4.56 -14.14 14.29
C ALA A 203 -3.87 -14.49 12.97
N GLU A 204 -2.89 -13.68 12.54
CA GLU A 204 -2.10 -13.94 11.33
C GLU A 204 -1.28 -15.25 11.45
N THR A 205 -0.59 -15.43 12.57
CA THR A 205 0.19 -16.65 12.82
C THR A 205 -0.69 -17.88 12.91
N SER A 206 -1.86 -17.77 13.54
CA SER A 206 -2.88 -18.83 13.58
C SER A 206 -3.30 -19.23 12.17
N ALA A 207 -3.61 -18.26 11.30
CA ALA A 207 -3.99 -18.50 9.91
C ALA A 207 -2.89 -19.23 9.12
N ARG A 208 -1.62 -18.80 9.24
CA ARG A 208 -0.46 -19.46 8.62
C ARG A 208 -0.28 -20.91 9.09
N HIS A 209 -0.67 -21.21 10.33
CA HIS A 209 -0.63 -22.57 10.88
C HIS A 209 -1.95 -23.33 10.74
N GLY A 210 -2.86 -22.89 9.85
CA GLY A 210 -4.08 -23.58 9.43
C GLY A 210 -5.34 -23.24 10.23
N GLY A 211 -5.27 -22.31 11.18
CA GLY A 211 -6.43 -21.71 11.86
C GLY A 211 -7.26 -22.64 12.75
N THR A 212 -6.87 -23.91 12.91
CA THR A 212 -7.60 -24.91 13.69
C THR A 212 -6.66 -25.69 14.61
N ILE A 213 -7.20 -26.10 15.76
CA ILE A 213 -6.53 -27.01 16.70
C ILE A 213 -6.46 -28.45 16.17
N TYR A 214 -7.36 -28.82 15.24
CA TYR A 214 -7.54 -30.20 14.77
C TYR A 214 -6.66 -30.56 13.57
N ARG A 215 -5.43 -30.03 13.53
CA ARG A 215 -4.46 -30.42 12.50
C ARG A 215 -3.79 -31.74 12.86
N VAL A 216 -3.77 -32.67 11.90
CA VAL A 216 -3.10 -33.97 12.04
C VAL A 216 -1.63 -33.82 12.43
N GLU A 217 -0.93 -32.82 11.89
CA GLU A 217 0.48 -32.53 12.18
C GLU A 217 0.59 -31.10 12.74
N PRO A 218 0.37 -30.91 14.05
CA PRO A 218 0.30 -29.58 14.64
C PRO A 218 1.68 -29.04 15.01
N HIS A 219 1.80 -27.72 15.00
CA HIS A 219 2.97 -27.02 15.54
C HIS A 219 2.75 -26.75 17.04
N VAL A 220 3.46 -27.46 17.92
CA VAL A 220 3.21 -27.50 19.37
C VAL A 220 3.32 -26.11 20.04
N ARG A 221 4.14 -25.23 19.46
CA ARG A 221 4.29 -23.84 19.90
C ARG A 221 3.29 -22.86 19.29
N GLU A 222 3.17 -22.81 17.96
CA GLU A 222 2.51 -21.72 17.23
C GLU A 222 1.10 -22.07 16.69
N SER A 223 0.71 -23.36 16.60
CA SER A 223 -0.67 -23.73 16.25
C SER A 223 -1.67 -23.24 17.32
N PRO A 224 -2.94 -23.03 16.97
CA PRO A 224 -3.99 -22.74 17.96
C PRO A 224 -3.98 -23.75 19.10
N GLY A 225 -4.17 -23.29 20.33
CA GLY A 225 -4.07 -24.12 21.54
C GLY A 225 -2.64 -24.50 21.94
N GLY A 226 -1.62 -23.97 21.26
CA GLY A 226 -0.21 -24.21 21.54
C GLY A 226 0.36 -23.34 22.67
N LEU A 227 1.66 -23.49 22.93
CA LEU A 227 2.36 -22.73 23.99
C LEU A 227 2.25 -21.21 23.79
N ARG A 228 2.24 -20.72 22.54
CA ARG A 228 2.13 -19.30 22.23
C ARG A 228 0.84 -18.68 22.75
N ASP A 229 -0.28 -19.39 22.68
CA ASP A 229 -1.56 -18.88 23.18
C ASP A 229 -1.53 -18.65 24.69
N LEU A 230 -0.81 -19.52 25.43
CA LEU A 230 -0.57 -19.32 26.86
C LEU A 230 0.29 -18.08 27.11
N HIS A 231 1.38 -17.91 26.37
CA HIS A 231 2.29 -16.77 26.53
C HIS A 231 1.60 -15.45 26.23
N VAL A 232 0.82 -15.38 25.14
CA VAL A 232 0.03 -14.21 24.80
C VAL A 232 -0.94 -13.88 25.93
N ALA A 233 -1.73 -14.85 26.40
CA ALA A 233 -2.67 -14.61 27.51
C ALA A 233 -1.96 -14.12 28.79
N GLU A 234 -0.78 -14.65 29.11
CA GLU A 234 0.02 -14.20 30.25
C GLU A 234 0.54 -12.77 30.10
N TRP A 235 1.06 -12.42 28.93
CA TRP A 235 1.53 -11.06 28.65
C TRP A 235 0.38 -10.05 28.71
N LEU A 236 -0.78 -10.38 28.13
CA LEU A 236 -1.94 -9.50 28.18
C LEU A 236 -2.48 -9.36 29.61
N ALA A 237 -2.54 -10.45 30.36
CA ALA A 237 -2.98 -10.43 31.74
C ALA A 237 -2.06 -9.59 32.64
N ALA A 238 -0.75 -9.65 32.43
CA ALA A 238 0.23 -8.85 33.17
C ALA A 238 0.13 -7.33 32.88
N LEU A 239 -0.53 -6.95 31.79
CA LEU A 239 -0.82 -5.55 31.45
C LEU A 239 -2.21 -5.10 31.91
N ALA A 240 -3.21 -5.98 31.80
CA ALA A 240 -4.59 -5.66 32.11
C ALA A 240 -4.93 -5.78 33.62
N PHE A 241 -4.18 -6.61 34.36
CA PHE A 241 -4.44 -6.90 35.76
C PHE A 241 -3.21 -6.64 36.63
N PRO A 242 -3.39 -6.37 37.94
CA PRO A 242 -2.30 -6.17 38.89
C PRO A 242 -1.64 -7.51 39.27
N VAL A 243 -1.06 -8.21 38.29
CA VAL A 243 -0.44 -9.51 38.46
C VAL A 243 1.05 -9.46 38.12
N THR A 244 1.86 -10.15 38.92
CA THR A 244 3.30 -10.28 38.68
C THR A 244 3.62 -11.51 37.84
N ARG A 245 4.73 -11.45 37.10
CA ARG A 245 5.19 -12.53 36.23
C ARG A 245 5.60 -13.76 37.04
N GLY A 246 5.50 -14.94 36.42
CA GLY A 246 5.90 -16.22 37.00
C GLY A 246 4.80 -16.99 37.74
N ASP A 247 3.71 -16.32 38.17
CA ASP A 247 2.54 -16.98 38.80
C ASP A 247 1.20 -16.38 38.33
N VAL A 248 1.15 -15.90 37.08
CA VAL A 248 0.02 -15.16 36.50
C VAL A 248 -1.30 -15.91 36.68
N TRP A 249 -1.36 -17.20 36.34
CA TRP A 249 -2.60 -17.99 36.42
C TRP A 249 -3.18 -18.12 37.83
N ARG A 250 -2.34 -18.29 38.87
CA ARG A 250 -2.83 -18.34 40.26
C ARG A 250 -3.26 -16.98 40.75
N GLN A 251 -2.59 -15.91 40.31
CA GLN A 251 -2.99 -14.54 40.65
C GLN A 251 -4.31 -14.18 39.99
N LEU A 252 -4.51 -14.53 38.71
CA LEU A 252 -5.80 -14.39 38.02
C LEU A 252 -6.92 -15.18 38.70
N GLN A 253 -6.61 -16.35 39.28
CA GLN A 253 -7.58 -17.08 40.09
C GLN A 253 -7.95 -16.32 41.37
N ARG A 254 -6.97 -15.74 42.08
CA ARG A 254 -7.24 -14.94 43.30
C ARG A 254 -8.06 -13.70 42.99
N LEU A 255 -7.87 -13.11 41.81
CA LEU A 255 -8.65 -11.98 41.31
C LEU A 255 -10.04 -12.39 40.79
N GLY A 256 -10.38 -13.67 40.80
CA GLY A 256 -11.67 -14.16 40.28
C GLY A 256 -11.80 -14.09 38.77
N VAL A 257 -10.72 -13.80 38.04
CA VAL A 257 -10.71 -13.82 36.57
C VAL A 257 -10.84 -15.25 36.09
N VAL A 258 -10.01 -16.18 36.59
CA VAL A 258 -9.99 -17.58 36.11
C VAL A 258 -10.42 -18.55 37.20
N ALA A 259 -11.32 -19.49 36.89
CA ALA A 259 -11.71 -20.53 37.85
C ALA A 259 -10.56 -21.49 38.18
N ARG A 260 -10.50 -22.00 39.42
CA ARG A 260 -9.46 -22.94 39.88
C ARG A 260 -9.28 -24.16 38.94
N ARG A 261 -10.39 -24.71 38.43
CA ARG A 261 -10.35 -25.82 37.47
C ARG A 261 -9.58 -25.48 36.19
N ASN A 262 -9.72 -24.26 35.67
CA ASN A 262 -9.09 -23.80 34.44
C ASN A 262 -7.58 -23.61 34.66
N VAL A 263 -7.15 -23.15 35.84
CA VAL A 263 -5.73 -23.07 36.20
C VAL A 263 -5.08 -24.46 36.17
N HIS A 264 -5.74 -25.46 36.75
CA HIS A 264 -5.25 -26.84 36.70
C HIS A 264 -5.20 -27.39 35.26
N GLN A 265 -6.21 -27.09 34.43
CA GLN A 265 -6.24 -27.49 33.01
C GLN A 265 -5.10 -26.87 32.21
N VAL A 266 -4.84 -25.56 32.38
CA VAL A 266 -3.73 -24.86 31.73
C VAL A 266 -2.38 -25.38 32.19
N ALA A 267 -2.21 -25.63 33.49
CA ALA A 267 -0.96 -26.21 34.01
C ALA A 267 -0.70 -27.60 33.43
N ALA A 268 -1.73 -28.45 33.34
CA ALA A 268 -1.62 -29.78 32.74
C ALA A 268 -1.30 -29.71 31.24
N ALA A 269 -1.96 -28.79 30.50
CA ALA A 269 -1.70 -28.60 29.08
C ALA A 269 -0.28 -28.06 28.83
N ARG A 270 0.19 -27.08 29.61
CA ARG A 270 1.56 -26.58 29.52
C ARG A 270 2.58 -27.69 29.75
N GLU A 271 2.40 -28.49 30.80
CA GLU A 271 3.29 -29.61 31.10
C GLU A 271 3.32 -30.62 29.93
N PHE A 272 2.15 -30.97 29.39
CA PHE A 272 2.05 -31.88 28.25
C PHE A 272 2.74 -31.32 27.00
N LEU A 273 2.42 -30.09 26.60
CA LEU A 273 3.00 -29.45 25.42
C LEU A 273 4.53 -29.29 25.53
N LEU A 274 5.04 -28.92 26.71
CA LEU A 274 6.48 -28.88 26.97
C LEU A 274 7.11 -30.28 26.95
N THR A 275 6.41 -31.31 27.42
CA THR A 275 6.88 -32.70 27.36
C THR A 275 7.07 -33.14 25.91
N VAL A 276 6.05 -32.92 25.08
CA VAL A 276 6.08 -33.22 23.63
C VAL A 276 7.23 -32.47 22.97
N ARG A 277 7.34 -31.16 23.22
CA ARG A 277 8.38 -30.30 22.62
C ARG A 277 9.79 -30.71 23.04
N ASN A 278 10.04 -30.94 24.33
CA ASN A 278 11.34 -31.41 24.82
C ASN A 278 11.71 -32.75 24.21
N TRP A 279 10.77 -33.69 24.17
CA TRP A 279 11.00 -35.00 23.57
C TRP A 279 11.41 -34.87 22.11
N MET A 280 10.68 -34.08 21.31
CA MET A 280 11.03 -33.86 19.89
C MET A 280 12.43 -33.25 19.74
N HIS A 281 12.77 -32.24 20.55
CA HIS A 281 14.08 -31.60 20.50
C HIS A 281 15.21 -32.59 20.82
N PHE A 282 15.04 -33.47 21.81
CA PHE A 282 16.05 -34.49 22.13
C PHE A 282 16.18 -35.58 21.07
N GLN A 283 15.07 -36.01 20.46
CA GLN A 283 15.09 -37.01 19.39
C GLN A 283 15.75 -36.49 18.12
N GLU A 284 15.47 -35.23 17.77
CA GLU A 284 15.98 -34.59 16.54
C GLU A 284 17.37 -33.98 16.72
N GLN A 285 17.81 -33.77 17.97
CA GLN A 285 19.04 -33.06 18.32
C GLN A 285 19.14 -31.65 17.71
N ARG A 286 17.99 -31.01 17.47
CA ARG A 286 17.83 -29.67 16.90
C ARG A 286 16.47 -29.09 17.29
N PRO A 287 16.22 -27.79 17.07
CA PRO A 287 14.88 -27.24 17.22
C PRO A 287 13.88 -27.97 16.31
N ALA A 288 12.84 -28.56 16.92
CA ALA A 288 11.78 -29.25 16.21
C ALA A 288 10.44 -29.02 16.92
N ASP A 289 9.53 -28.27 16.29
CA ASP A 289 8.27 -27.86 16.90
C ASP A 289 7.02 -28.36 16.14
N LEU A 290 7.19 -29.02 15.00
CA LEU A 290 6.13 -29.66 14.21
C LEU A 290 6.03 -31.16 14.54
N LEU A 291 4.89 -31.60 15.07
CA LEU A 291 4.66 -33.00 15.42
C LEU A 291 4.14 -33.78 14.20
N VAL A 292 5.07 -34.21 13.35
CA VAL A 292 4.78 -35.03 12.16
C VAL A 292 4.33 -36.44 12.53
N ARG A 293 3.60 -37.10 11.63
CA ARG A 293 2.90 -38.38 11.91
C ARG A 293 3.83 -39.51 12.32
N GLU A 294 4.98 -39.62 11.67
CA GLU A 294 6.01 -40.62 11.97
C GLU A 294 6.53 -40.47 13.41
N ARG A 295 6.51 -39.24 13.94
CA ARG A 295 6.94 -38.95 15.31
C ARG A 295 5.84 -39.20 16.34
N GLN A 296 4.57 -39.13 15.95
CA GLN A 296 3.44 -39.38 16.85
C GLN A 296 3.46 -40.82 17.37
N GLU A 297 3.79 -41.79 16.52
CA GLU A 297 3.88 -43.20 16.91
C GLU A 297 5.00 -43.44 17.94
N VAL A 298 6.19 -42.93 17.67
CA VAL A 298 7.36 -43.10 18.55
C VAL A 298 7.16 -42.36 19.87
N LEU A 299 6.58 -41.15 19.82
CA LEU A 299 6.25 -40.37 21.01
C LEU A 299 5.18 -41.07 21.86
N ALA A 300 4.15 -41.65 21.25
CA ALA A 300 3.09 -42.37 21.95
C ALA A 300 3.67 -43.55 22.73
N GLN A 301 4.61 -44.29 22.14
CA GLN A 301 5.33 -45.37 22.81
C GLN A 301 6.20 -44.85 23.96
N ALA A 302 6.97 -43.78 23.73
CA ALA A 302 7.83 -43.18 24.75
C ALA A 302 7.06 -42.63 25.95
N LEU A 303 5.85 -42.13 25.73
CA LEU A 303 4.93 -41.68 26.79
C LEU A 303 4.05 -42.79 27.37
N GLY A 304 4.19 -44.02 26.87
CA GLY A 304 3.49 -45.19 27.39
C GLY A 304 2.00 -45.25 27.08
N PHE A 305 1.55 -44.70 25.95
CA PHE A 305 0.17 -44.83 25.47
C PHE A 305 -0.07 -46.26 24.95
N PRO A 306 -0.99 -47.06 25.55
CA PRO A 306 -1.29 -48.38 25.02
C PRO A 306 -2.31 -48.31 23.89
N ALA A 307 -2.32 -49.31 23.00
CA ALA A 307 -3.45 -49.55 22.11
C ALA A 307 -4.67 -49.98 22.94
N ALA A 308 -5.80 -49.30 22.78
CA ALA A 308 -7.03 -49.58 23.52
C ALA A 308 -8.26 -49.03 22.78
N ASP A 309 -9.43 -49.65 22.98
CA ASP A 309 -10.72 -49.20 22.43
C ASP A 309 -10.74 -49.02 20.91
N GLY A 310 -9.98 -49.86 20.18
CA GLY A 310 -9.87 -49.77 18.71
C GLY A 310 -8.97 -48.65 18.18
N LEU A 311 -8.33 -47.88 19.08
CA LEU A 311 -7.42 -46.79 18.73
C LEU A 311 -5.95 -47.21 18.87
N SER A 312 -5.13 -46.79 17.91
CA SER A 312 -3.67 -46.87 17.98
C SER A 312 -3.11 -45.98 19.11
N PRO A 313 -1.91 -46.28 19.63
CA PRO A 313 -1.21 -45.41 20.57
C PRO A 313 -1.12 -43.96 20.10
N ALA A 314 -0.82 -43.75 18.81
CA ALA A 314 -0.69 -42.42 18.21
C ALA A 314 -2.03 -41.67 18.19
N GLU A 315 -3.14 -42.32 17.84
CA GLU A 315 -4.47 -41.70 17.89
C GLU A 315 -4.86 -41.28 19.31
N ARG A 316 -4.52 -42.09 20.32
CA ARG A 316 -4.79 -41.76 21.72
C ARG A 316 -3.93 -40.60 22.22
N LEU A 317 -2.65 -40.57 21.84
CA LEU A 317 -1.77 -39.42 22.09
C LEU A 317 -2.35 -38.15 21.46
N MET A 318 -2.73 -38.21 20.19
CA MET A 318 -3.25 -37.06 19.47
C MET A 318 -4.60 -36.60 20.01
N ARG A 319 -5.48 -37.52 20.43
CA ARG A 319 -6.70 -37.16 21.16
C ARG A 319 -6.38 -36.38 22.43
N GLN A 320 -5.42 -36.84 23.24
CA GLN A 320 -4.99 -36.11 24.43
C GLN A 320 -4.35 -34.76 24.09
N TYR A 321 -3.60 -34.66 22.98
CA TYR A 321 -3.08 -33.39 22.47
C TYR A 321 -4.21 -32.41 22.17
N TYR A 322 -5.24 -32.84 21.44
CA TYR A 322 -6.39 -31.97 21.12
C TYR A 322 -7.17 -31.57 22.38
N GLU A 323 -7.38 -32.48 23.33
CA GLU A 323 -8.01 -32.15 24.62
C GLU A 323 -7.21 -31.06 25.38
N HIS A 324 -5.87 -31.10 25.34
CA HIS A 324 -5.04 -30.04 25.91
C HIS A 324 -5.12 -28.74 25.11
N ALA A 325 -5.06 -28.80 23.77
CA ALA A 325 -5.15 -27.64 22.89
C ALA A 325 -6.51 -26.92 23.01
N GLU A 326 -7.62 -27.66 23.08
CA GLU A 326 -8.97 -27.14 23.36
C GLU A 326 -9.02 -26.40 24.68
N ASN A 327 -8.45 -26.98 25.73
CA ASN A 327 -8.42 -26.36 27.06
C ASN A 327 -7.57 -25.08 27.07
N VAL A 328 -6.43 -25.08 26.39
CA VAL A 328 -5.62 -23.87 26.22
C VAL A 328 -6.44 -22.80 25.51
N LEU A 329 -6.94 -23.09 24.31
CA LEU A 329 -7.65 -22.11 23.48
C LEU A 329 -8.88 -21.52 24.19
N ARG A 330 -9.67 -22.37 24.84
CA ARG A 330 -10.86 -21.94 25.60
C ARG A 330 -10.50 -21.04 26.78
N VAL A 331 -9.48 -21.41 27.56
CA VAL A 331 -9.11 -20.66 28.77
C VAL A 331 -8.37 -19.38 28.42
N THR A 332 -7.45 -19.41 27.46
CA THR A 332 -6.73 -18.21 26.99
C THR A 332 -7.69 -17.24 26.31
N GLY A 333 -8.62 -17.72 25.48
CA GLY A 333 -9.67 -16.90 24.88
C GLY A 333 -10.48 -16.14 25.93
N PHE A 334 -10.94 -16.85 26.98
CA PHE A 334 -11.64 -16.20 28.08
C PHE A 334 -10.79 -15.13 28.80
N VAL A 335 -9.50 -15.39 29.03
CA VAL A 335 -8.60 -14.39 29.63
C VAL A 335 -8.43 -13.18 28.72
N VAL A 336 -8.24 -13.39 27.42
CA VAL A 336 -8.17 -12.33 26.41
C VAL A 336 -9.43 -11.47 26.43
N ASP A 337 -10.62 -12.10 26.42
CA ASP A 337 -11.91 -11.39 26.46
C ASP A 337 -12.04 -10.55 27.74
N ARG A 338 -11.60 -11.08 28.88
CA ARG A 338 -11.59 -10.33 30.14
C ARG A 338 -10.60 -9.17 30.09
N CYS A 339 -9.39 -9.36 29.56
CA CYS A 339 -8.43 -8.27 29.36
C CYS A 339 -8.99 -7.15 28.47
N LEU A 340 -9.69 -7.52 27.38
CA LEU A 340 -10.33 -6.56 26.49
C LEU A 340 -11.49 -5.82 27.15
N SER A 341 -12.13 -6.41 28.15
CA SER A 341 -13.21 -5.77 28.92
C SER A 341 -12.69 -4.79 29.98
N GLU A 342 -11.39 -4.80 30.29
CA GLU A 342 -10.79 -3.87 31.23
C GLU A 342 -10.56 -2.49 30.59
N ARG A 343 -10.42 -1.47 31.44
CA ARG A 343 -10.09 -0.10 31.03
C ARG A 343 -8.58 0.02 30.84
N LEU A 344 -8.10 -0.26 29.65
CA LEU A 344 -6.68 -0.27 29.31
C LEU A 344 -6.21 1.15 28.94
N SER A 345 -5.19 1.67 29.62
CA SER A 345 -4.66 3.01 29.32
C SER A 345 -4.06 3.10 27.92
N LEU A 346 -4.24 4.25 27.29
CA LEU A 346 -3.60 4.66 26.03
C LEU A 346 -2.73 5.90 26.26
N THR A 347 -3.33 6.95 26.81
CA THR A 347 -2.67 8.18 27.22
C THR A 347 -3.08 8.52 28.66
N ALA A 348 -2.66 9.68 29.18
CA ALA A 348 -3.13 10.17 30.47
C ALA A 348 -4.65 10.47 30.45
N GLU A 349 -5.18 10.79 29.27
CA GLU A 349 -6.56 11.24 29.04
C GLU A 349 -7.45 10.17 28.40
N LEU A 350 -6.89 9.17 27.72
CA LEU A 350 -7.64 8.13 27.01
C LEU A 350 -7.40 6.73 27.56
N VAL A 351 -8.49 5.97 27.65
CA VAL A 351 -8.47 4.51 27.85
C VAL A 351 -9.21 3.81 26.71
N CYS A 352 -8.88 2.55 26.49
CA CYS A 352 -9.59 1.63 25.63
C CYS A 352 -10.44 0.69 26.48
N VAL A 353 -11.69 0.47 26.07
CA VAL A 353 -12.54 -0.62 26.55
C VAL A 353 -13.04 -1.39 25.33
N GLY A 354 -12.59 -2.63 25.18
CA GLY A 354 -12.84 -3.46 24.00
C GLY A 354 -12.23 -2.84 22.74
N ARG A 355 -13.07 -2.21 21.93
CA ARG A 355 -12.67 -1.49 20.70
C ARG A 355 -13.01 0.00 20.74
N GLU A 356 -13.48 0.49 21.89
CA GLU A 356 -13.94 1.86 22.07
C GLU A 356 -12.96 2.68 22.90
N LEU A 357 -12.71 3.91 22.47
CA LEU A 357 -12.03 4.93 23.26
C LEU A 357 -13.03 5.52 24.25
N ALA A 358 -12.58 5.67 25.49
CA ALA A 358 -13.32 6.35 26.54
C ALA A 358 -12.38 7.32 27.28
N PRO A 359 -12.95 8.35 27.94
CA PRO A 359 -12.18 9.23 28.82
C PRO A 359 -11.52 8.42 29.93
N ALA A 360 -10.27 8.70 30.28
CA ALA A 360 -9.55 7.99 31.33
C ALA A 360 -10.21 8.15 32.70
N TYR A 361 -10.83 9.30 32.97
CA TYR A 361 -11.51 9.62 34.22
C TYR A 361 -12.80 10.42 33.98
N PRO A 362 -13.79 10.30 34.89
CA PRO A 362 -15.03 11.07 34.80
C PRO A 362 -14.76 12.57 34.83
N GLY A 363 -15.43 13.32 33.95
CA GLY A 363 -15.33 14.78 33.91
C GLY A 363 -14.11 15.36 33.20
N LEU A 364 -13.29 14.52 32.54
CA LEU A 364 -12.25 14.98 31.60
C LEU A 364 -12.80 16.09 30.70
N GLN A 365 -12.05 17.19 30.59
CA GLN A 365 -12.38 18.33 29.73
C GLN A 365 -11.34 18.41 28.63
N VAL A 366 -11.78 18.72 27.41
CA VAL A 366 -10.88 19.01 26.30
C VAL A 366 -10.33 20.42 26.49
N THR A 367 -9.07 20.54 26.91
CA THR A 367 -8.38 21.81 27.11
C THR A 367 -7.45 22.18 25.96
N ASP A 368 -6.91 21.17 25.26
CA ASP A 368 -6.02 21.32 24.12
C ASP A 368 -6.66 20.69 22.87
N PRO A 369 -6.87 21.45 21.78
CA PRO A 369 -7.37 20.91 20.52
C PRO A 369 -6.57 19.73 19.95
N VAL A 370 -5.28 19.59 20.29
CA VAL A 370 -4.47 18.43 19.88
C VAL A 370 -5.10 17.12 20.36
N PHE A 371 -5.78 17.11 21.51
CA PHE A 371 -6.50 15.94 22.01
C PHE A 371 -7.51 15.39 20.99
N LEU A 372 -8.20 16.26 20.24
CA LEU A 372 -9.18 15.85 19.24
C LEU A 372 -8.51 15.08 18.09
N ILE A 373 -7.31 15.50 17.71
CA ILE A 373 -6.52 14.84 16.67
C ILE A 373 -5.95 13.52 17.22
N GLN A 374 -5.48 13.49 18.47
CA GLN A 374 -5.03 12.27 19.14
C GLN A 374 -6.11 11.18 19.18
N VAL A 375 -7.38 11.55 19.42
CA VAL A 375 -8.50 10.59 19.33
C VAL A 375 -8.58 9.97 17.93
N CYS A 376 -8.36 10.77 16.89
CA CYS A 376 -8.37 10.31 15.50
C CYS A 376 -7.11 9.51 15.14
N GLU A 377 -5.95 9.83 15.72
CA GLU A 377 -4.72 9.03 15.62
C GLU A 377 -4.92 7.63 16.19
N GLN A 378 -5.59 7.51 17.35
CA GLN A 378 -5.90 6.19 17.93
C GLN A 378 -6.84 5.38 17.01
N TYR A 379 -7.72 6.06 16.27
CA TYR A 379 -8.53 5.42 15.25
C TYR A 379 -7.69 4.99 14.04
N GLN A 380 -6.81 5.84 13.50
CA GLN A 380 -6.00 5.50 12.33
C GLN A 380 -4.99 4.39 12.62
N ALA A 381 -4.22 4.52 13.71
CA ALA A 381 -3.13 3.62 14.05
C ALA A 381 -3.62 2.26 14.59
N HIS A 382 -4.75 2.27 15.30
CA HIS A 382 -5.21 1.08 16.00
C HIS A 382 -6.60 0.64 15.60
N GLY A 383 -7.43 1.43 14.91
CA GLY A 383 -8.83 1.09 14.62
C GLY A 383 -9.71 1.12 15.88
N LEU A 384 -9.42 2.05 16.80
CA LEU A 384 -10.18 2.32 18.02
C LEU A 384 -11.18 3.44 17.78
N PHE A 385 -12.47 3.16 17.92
CA PHE A 385 -13.50 4.16 17.64
C PHE A 385 -13.84 4.94 18.92
N PRO A 386 -14.18 6.23 18.85
CA PRO A 386 -14.67 6.94 20.02
C PRO A 386 -16.00 6.33 20.48
N GLY A 387 -16.06 5.91 21.75
CA GLY A 387 -17.27 5.42 22.38
C GLY A 387 -18.27 6.55 22.66
N THR A 388 -19.48 6.18 23.09
CA THR A 388 -20.60 7.12 23.26
C THR A 388 -20.26 8.32 24.17
N GLU A 389 -19.60 8.06 25.30
CA GLU A 389 -19.23 9.11 26.26
C GLU A 389 -18.22 10.11 25.67
N LEU A 390 -17.20 9.60 24.98
CA LEU A 390 -16.19 10.44 24.34
C LEU A 390 -16.77 11.25 23.18
N ARG A 391 -17.66 10.66 22.37
CA ARG A 391 -18.37 11.39 21.30
C ARG A 391 -19.21 12.53 21.86
N ARG A 392 -19.95 12.29 22.94
CA ARG A 392 -20.75 13.34 23.61
C ARG A 392 -19.85 14.47 24.10
N MET A 393 -18.74 14.14 24.76
CA MET A 393 -17.76 15.12 25.25
C MET A 393 -17.17 15.97 24.11
N ILE A 394 -16.77 15.33 23.01
CA ILE A 394 -16.25 16.04 21.82
C ILE A 394 -17.32 16.97 21.25
N ALA A 395 -18.55 16.51 21.10
CA ALA A 395 -19.65 17.32 20.59
C ALA A 395 -19.95 18.53 21.48
N GLU A 396 -19.97 18.35 22.81
CA GLU A 396 -20.16 19.44 23.78
C GLU A 396 -19.02 20.48 23.72
N HIS A 397 -17.77 20.03 23.61
CA HIS A 397 -16.62 20.92 23.44
C HIS A 397 -16.70 21.72 22.14
N LEU A 398 -16.97 21.05 21.02
CA LEU A 398 -17.07 21.68 19.69
C LEU A 398 -18.29 22.58 19.53
N ALA A 399 -19.30 22.48 20.40
CA ALA A 399 -20.40 23.44 20.45
C ALA A 399 -19.94 24.82 20.97
N GLY A 400 -18.90 24.85 21.82
CA GLY A 400 -18.33 26.09 22.36
C GLY A 400 -17.09 26.61 21.62
N VAL A 401 -16.55 25.85 20.67
CA VAL A 401 -15.36 26.23 19.88
C VAL A 401 -15.76 26.54 18.45
N GLU A 402 -15.57 27.79 18.03
CA GLU A 402 -15.95 28.22 16.68
C GLU A 402 -14.93 27.87 15.60
N ASP A 403 -13.63 27.95 15.91
CA ASP A 403 -12.52 27.80 14.94
C ASP A 403 -11.28 27.18 15.62
N LEU A 404 -10.71 26.15 14.99
CA LEU A 404 -9.47 25.48 15.39
C LEU A 404 -8.31 25.73 14.42
N SER A 405 -8.56 26.40 13.29
CA SER A 405 -7.59 26.56 12.19
C SER A 405 -6.33 27.32 12.57
N GLY A 406 -6.36 28.14 13.62
CA GLY A 406 -5.20 28.87 14.14
C GLY A 406 -4.30 28.07 15.09
N ASN A 407 -4.67 26.84 15.48
CA ASN A 407 -3.86 26.04 16.39
C ASN A 407 -2.78 25.27 15.61
N ALA A 408 -1.55 25.78 15.66
CA ALA A 408 -0.41 25.18 14.94
C ALA A 408 -0.13 23.73 15.35
N ALA A 409 -0.27 23.38 16.63
CA ALA A 409 0.00 22.03 17.10
C ALA A 409 -1.05 21.01 16.58
N ALA A 410 -2.33 21.40 16.57
CA ALA A 410 -3.40 20.59 15.99
C ALA A 410 -3.26 20.47 14.47
N GLY A 411 -2.84 21.56 13.80
CA GLY A 411 -2.51 21.56 12.37
C GLY A 411 -1.40 20.56 12.04
N GLN A 412 -0.30 20.58 12.80
CA GLN A 412 0.81 19.63 12.61
C GLN A 412 0.39 18.17 12.84
N ALA A 413 -0.36 17.90 13.92
CA ALA A 413 -0.88 16.56 14.17
C ALA A 413 -1.81 16.07 13.04
N PHE A 414 -2.63 16.97 12.48
CA PHE A 414 -3.47 16.64 11.33
C PHE A 414 -2.66 16.32 10.06
N LEU A 415 -1.60 17.08 9.78
CA LEU A 415 -0.71 16.79 8.65
C LEU A 415 -0.03 15.43 8.80
N GLN A 416 0.35 15.04 10.02
CA GLN A 416 0.88 13.70 10.30
C GLN A 416 -0.12 12.59 9.97
N LEU A 417 -1.42 12.79 10.27
CA LEU A 417 -2.48 11.84 9.87
C LEU A 417 -2.59 11.70 8.34
N LEU A 418 -2.43 12.80 7.60
CA LEU A 418 -2.45 12.78 6.12
C LEU A 418 -1.21 12.11 5.53
N GLY A 419 -0.09 12.10 6.24
CA GLY A 419 1.15 11.43 5.80
C GLY A 419 1.08 9.91 5.83
N ALA A 420 0.02 9.32 6.38
CA ALA A 420 -0.17 7.88 6.44
C ALA A 420 -0.47 7.28 5.06
N ARG A 421 -0.04 6.02 4.86
CA ARG A 421 -0.26 5.26 3.62
C ARG A 421 -1.60 4.52 3.57
N ALA A 422 -2.29 4.44 4.71
CA ALA A 422 -3.57 3.74 4.87
C ALA A 422 -4.35 4.33 6.06
N GLY A 423 -5.68 4.20 6.01
CA GLY A 423 -6.60 4.71 7.03
C GLY A 423 -6.83 6.22 6.98
N VAL A 424 -6.32 6.96 5.99
CA VAL A 424 -6.51 8.41 5.82
C VAL A 424 -7.98 8.73 5.54
N TYR A 425 -8.62 8.03 4.59
CA TYR A 425 -10.02 8.26 4.24
C TYR A 425 -10.96 8.05 5.43
N ASP A 426 -10.86 6.89 6.09
CA ASP A 426 -11.74 6.56 7.21
C ASP A 426 -11.52 7.51 8.40
N THR A 427 -10.28 7.98 8.60
CA THR A 427 -9.95 8.94 9.66
C THR A 427 -10.51 10.32 9.35
N LEU A 428 -10.38 10.81 8.11
CA LEU A 428 -11.00 12.08 7.69
C LEU A 428 -12.53 12.01 7.78
N ARG A 429 -13.12 10.87 7.43
CA ARG A 429 -14.57 10.65 7.59
C ARG A 429 -14.97 10.69 9.06
N LEU A 430 -14.23 10.02 9.94
CA LEU A 430 -14.47 10.08 11.39
C LEU A 430 -14.34 11.53 11.91
N MET A 431 -13.31 12.26 11.49
CA MET A 431 -13.12 13.66 11.86
C MET A 431 -14.30 14.53 11.41
N ALA A 432 -14.81 14.29 10.20
CA ALA A 432 -15.99 14.98 9.68
C ALA A 432 -17.26 14.62 10.45
N ASP A 433 -17.47 13.34 10.76
CA ASP A 433 -18.62 12.85 11.55
C ASP A 433 -18.63 13.43 12.97
N LEU A 434 -17.45 13.67 13.55
CA LEU A 434 -17.30 14.28 14.87
C LEU A 434 -17.38 15.80 14.87
N GLY A 435 -17.35 16.45 13.70
CA GLY A 435 -17.30 17.92 13.59
C GLY A 435 -15.89 18.52 13.69
N ILE A 436 -14.85 17.71 13.87
CA ILE A 436 -13.45 18.15 14.08
C ILE A 436 -12.89 18.77 12.80
N LEU A 437 -13.09 18.09 11.66
CA LEU A 437 -12.54 18.53 10.36
C LEU A 437 -13.07 19.92 9.98
N GLN A 438 -14.35 20.18 10.24
CA GLN A 438 -15.03 21.43 9.93
C GLN A 438 -14.59 22.59 10.83
N ARG A 439 -14.01 22.34 12.00
CA ARG A 439 -13.41 23.39 12.84
C ARG A 439 -11.94 23.61 12.50
N LEU A 440 -11.23 22.56 12.10
CA LEU A 440 -9.81 22.65 11.73
C LEU A 440 -9.62 23.32 10.36
N ILE A 441 -10.53 23.05 9.41
CA ILE A 441 -10.57 23.67 8.08
C ILE A 441 -12.01 24.17 7.84
N PRO A 442 -12.36 25.38 8.32
CA PRO A 442 -13.71 25.95 8.20
C PRO A 442 -14.25 25.98 6.77
N GLU A 443 -13.39 26.25 5.78
CA GLU A 443 -13.75 26.30 4.36
C GLU A 443 -14.27 24.93 3.87
N LEU A 444 -13.69 23.82 4.34
CA LEU A 444 -14.19 22.49 4.02
C LEU A 444 -15.56 22.25 4.67
N GLY A 445 -15.77 22.74 5.89
CA GLY A 445 -17.07 22.67 6.56
C GLY A 445 -18.22 23.26 5.73
N GLU A 446 -17.96 24.36 5.03
CA GLU A 446 -18.89 24.94 4.07
C GLU A 446 -19.01 24.07 2.81
N ALA A 447 -17.90 23.59 2.26
CA ALA A 447 -17.85 22.75 1.06
C ALA A 447 -18.62 21.43 1.21
N TYR A 448 -18.63 20.82 2.41
CA TYR A 448 -19.41 19.60 2.71
C TYR A 448 -20.92 19.77 2.50
N ARG A 449 -21.44 21.00 2.59
CA ARG A 449 -22.87 21.28 2.45
C ARG A 449 -23.23 21.88 1.09
N ARG A 450 -22.25 22.03 0.19
CA ARG A 450 -22.42 22.70 -1.10
C ARG A 450 -22.54 21.67 -2.23
N VAL A 451 -23.67 21.68 -2.93
CA VAL A 451 -23.87 20.91 -4.15
C VAL A 451 -23.17 21.64 -5.31
N PRO A 452 -22.22 21.01 -6.02
CA PRO A 452 -21.66 21.58 -7.24
C PRO A 452 -22.72 21.63 -8.34
N PHE A 453 -22.76 22.73 -9.11
CA PHE A 453 -23.70 22.91 -10.23
C PHE A 453 -23.21 22.28 -11.56
N ASP A 454 -22.11 21.53 -11.52
CA ASP A 454 -21.55 20.83 -12.68
C ASP A 454 -22.19 19.42 -12.82
N PRO A 455 -22.69 19.03 -14.02
CA PRO A 455 -23.41 17.78 -14.25
C PRO A 455 -22.64 16.48 -13.93
N VAL A 456 -21.33 16.54 -13.74
CA VAL A 456 -20.49 15.35 -13.53
C VAL A 456 -20.46 14.87 -12.07
N HIS A 457 -20.75 15.76 -11.12
CA HIS A 457 -20.56 15.45 -9.70
C HIS A 457 -21.78 14.73 -9.11
N ARG A 458 -21.55 13.56 -8.51
CA ARG A 458 -22.57 12.78 -7.80
C ARG A 458 -22.72 13.19 -6.33
N HIS A 459 -21.76 13.93 -5.80
CA HIS A 459 -21.63 14.27 -4.38
C HIS A 459 -21.49 15.79 -4.19
N THR A 460 -21.78 16.27 -2.98
CA THR A 460 -21.38 17.62 -2.53
C THR A 460 -19.86 17.79 -2.63
N ILE A 461 -19.37 19.03 -2.74
CA ILE A 461 -17.93 19.32 -2.89
C ILE A 461 -17.09 18.60 -1.83
N GLY A 462 -17.43 18.73 -0.54
CA GLY A 462 -16.64 18.12 0.54
C GLY A 462 -16.65 16.59 0.54
N HIS A 463 -17.79 15.96 0.21
CA HIS A 463 -17.85 14.50 0.08
C HIS A 463 -17.09 14.02 -1.16
N HIS A 464 -17.12 14.77 -2.28
CA HIS A 464 -16.29 14.48 -3.45
C HIS A 464 -14.81 14.49 -3.09
N SER A 465 -14.33 15.51 -2.37
CA SER A 465 -12.95 15.56 -1.88
C SER A 465 -12.54 14.32 -1.06
N LEU A 466 -13.43 13.79 -0.19
CA LEU A 466 -13.16 12.54 0.51
C LEU A 466 -13.07 11.33 -0.43
N GLU A 467 -13.93 11.27 -1.44
CA GLU A 467 -13.90 10.19 -2.44
C GLU A 467 -12.61 10.23 -3.27
N VAL A 468 -12.06 11.41 -3.57
CA VAL A 468 -10.73 11.56 -4.19
C VAL A 468 -9.64 11.02 -3.26
N VAL A 469 -9.68 11.37 -1.97
CA VAL A 469 -8.74 10.82 -0.97
C VAL A 469 -8.85 9.29 -0.89
N ARG A 470 -10.07 8.74 -0.94
CA ARG A 470 -10.29 7.29 -0.97
C ARG A 470 -9.67 6.64 -2.21
N ALA A 471 -9.90 7.22 -3.39
CA ALA A 471 -9.35 6.72 -4.64
C ALA A 471 -7.81 6.74 -4.62
N LEU A 472 -7.23 7.82 -4.09
CA LEU A 472 -5.78 7.96 -3.93
C LEU A 472 -5.20 6.92 -2.97
N GLU A 473 -5.85 6.70 -1.82
CA GLU A 473 -5.44 5.68 -0.84
C GLU A 473 -5.49 4.26 -1.43
N GLN A 474 -6.52 3.96 -2.22
CA GLN A 474 -6.66 2.65 -2.87
C GLN A 474 -5.51 2.33 -3.83
N LEU A 475 -4.89 3.33 -4.47
CA LEU A 475 -3.68 3.12 -5.28
C LEU A 475 -2.55 2.52 -4.44
N HIS A 476 -2.51 2.80 -3.15
CA HIS A 476 -1.51 2.26 -2.24
C HIS A 476 -1.92 0.91 -1.64
N THR A 477 -3.18 0.75 -1.23
CA THR A 477 -3.62 -0.37 -0.37
C THR A 477 -4.29 -1.54 -1.10
N ALA A 478 -4.86 -1.33 -2.29
CA ALA A 478 -5.65 -2.37 -2.96
C ALA A 478 -4.73 -3.43 -3.59
N ASP A 479 -4.95 -4.73 -3.37
CA ASP A 479 -4.15 -5.81 -3.99
C ASP A 479 -4.62 -6.10 -5.43
N ASP A 480 -4.49 -5.10 -6.31
CA ASP A 480 -4.83 -5.16 -7.73
C ASP A 480 -3.56 -5.01 -8.59
N PRO A 481 -3.20 -6.01 -9.41
CA PRO A 481 -2.08 -5.92 -10.35
C PRO A 481 -2.20 -4.76 -11.36
N ALA A 482 -3.41 -4.35 -11.74
CA ALA A 482 -3.63 -3.22 -12.65
C ALA A 482 -3.18 -1.88 -12.05
N LEU A 483 -3.14 -1.79 -10.72
CA LEU A 483 -2.73 -0.58 -9.99
C LEU A 483 -1.24 -0.60 -9.58
N ALA A 484 -0.48 -1.64 -9.95
CA ALA A 484 0.90 -1.81 -9.53
C ALA A 484 1.80 -0.63 -9.90
N GLU A 485 1.61 -0.06 -11.10
CA GLU A 485 2.39 1.07 -11.58
C GLU A 485 2.08 2.38 -10.83
N TYR A 486 0.80 2.64 -10.55
CA TYR A 486 0.37 3.78 -9.73
C TYR A 486 0.90 3.67 -8.30
N ARG A 487 0.91 2.46 -7.75
CA ARG A 487 1.49 2.17 -6.44
C ARG A 487 2.99 2.44 -6.40
N ARG A 488 3.71 2.07 -7.46
CA ARG A 488 5.14 2.38 -7.64
C ARG A 488 5.34 3.89 -7.66
N ILE A 489 4.64 4.61 -8.52
CA ILE A 489 4.73 6.07 -8.64
C ILE A 489 4.41 6.75 -7.29
N GLY A 490 3.33 6.34 -6.63
CA GLY A 490 2.94 6.85 -5.31
C GLY A 490 3.95 6.54 -4.21
N SER A 491 4.66 5.42 -4.28
CA SER A 491 5.73 5.11 -3.31
C SER A 491 6.96 6.01 -3.44
N GLU A 492 7.13 6.66 -4.58
CA GLU A 492 8.22 7.60 -4.87
C GLU A 492 7.87 9.06 -4.53
N VAL A 493 6.61 9.35 -4.18
CA VAL A 493 6.18 10.69 -3.76
C VAL A 493 6.78 11.01 -2.39
N VAL A 494 7.53 12.13 -2.33
CA VAL A 494 8.03 12.72 -1.09
C VAL A 494 6.94 13.64 -0.53
N GLY A 495 6.63 13.52 0.77
CA GLY A 495 5.59 14.34 1.42
C GLY A 495 4.15 13.98 0.99
N PRO A 496 3.68 12.74 1.24
CA PRO A 496 2.32 12.33 0.89
C PRO A 496 1.22 13.24 1.49
N GLU A 497 1.47 13.87 2.63
CA GLU A 497 0.58 14.84 3.27
C GLU A 497 0.25 16.05 2.37
N THR A 498 1.20 16.50 1.54
CA THR A 498 1.01 17.56 0.53
C THR A 498 -0.02 17.12 -0.51
N LEU A 499 0.15 15.91 -1.03
CA LEU A 499 -0.75 15.33 -2.04
C LEU A 499 -2.15 15.09 -1.46
N TYR A 500 -2.26 14.52 -0.26
CA TYR A 500 -3.56 14.29 0.39
C TYR A 500 -4.27 15.59 0.76
N LEU A 501 -3.54 16.62 1.21
CA LEU A 501 -4.13 17.92 1.47
C LEU A 501 -4.60 18.58 0.17
N ALA A 502 -3.80 18.52 -0.90
CA ALA A 502 -4.21 19.02 -2.21
C ALA A 502 -5.46 18.27 -2.74
N ALA A 503 -5.53 16.95 -2.57
CA ALA A 503 -6.71 16.15 -2.92
C ALA A 503 -7.96 16.60 -2.14
N LEU A 504 -7.81 16.88 -0.85
CA LEU A 504 -8.91 17.35 -0.01
C LEU A 504 -9.39 18.75 -0.45
N LEU A 505 -8.48 19.60 -0.93
CA LEU A 505 -8.73 21.01 -1.26
C LEU A 505 -8.90 21.32 -2.75
N HIS A 506 -8.71 20.37 -3.66
CA HIS A 506 -8.62 20.64 -5.11
C HIS A 506 -9.80 21.46 -5.67
N ASP A 507 -10.99 21.21 -5.13
CA ASP A 507 -12.24 21.83 -5.56
C ASP A 507 -12.76 22.95 -4.64
N ILE A 508 -11.98 23.35 -3.61
CA ILE A 508 -12.42 24.32 -2.60
C ILE A 508 -12.83 25.68 -3.22
N GLY A 509 -12.24 26.01 -4.36
CA GLY A 509 -12.56 27.16 -5.20
C GLY A 509 -14.04 27.30 -5.56
N LYS A 510 -14.75 26.18 -5.72
CA LYS A 510 -16.17 26.14 -6.14
C LYS A 510 -17.12 26.83 -5.16
N LEU A 511 -16.67 27.14 -3.94
CA LEU A 511 -17.39 28.01 -3.00
C LEU A 511 -17.63 29.41 -3.57
N HIS A 512 -16.69 29.94 -4.37
CA HIS A 512 -16.77 31.27 -4.99
C HIS A 512 -17.37 31.25 -6.41
N GLY A 513 -17.90 30.11 -6.85
CA GLY A 513 -18.41 29.90 -8.21
C GLY A 513 -17.52 28.98 -9.05
N THR A 514 -17.98 28.63 -10.25
CA THR A 514 -17.31 27.64 -11.11
C THR A 514 -16.24 28.23 -12.02
N ARG A 515 -16.37 29.50 -12.40
CA ARG A 515 -15.41 30.19 -13.28
C ARG A 515 -14.20 30.65 -12.46
N GLY A 516 -13.00 30.23 -12.85
CA GLY A 516 -11.76 30.57 -12.15
C GLY A 516 -11.62 29.90 -10.78
N HIS A 517 -12.32 28.79 -10.55
CA HIS A 517 -12.29 28.10 -9.25
C HIS A 517 -10.91 27.51 -8.95
N ALA A 518 -10.14 27.11 -9.96
CA ALA A 518 -8.79 26.61 -9.75
C ALA A 518 -7.86 27.69 -9.18
N GLU A 519 -7.93 28.93 -9.70
CA GLU A 519 -7.16 30.06 -9.18
C GLU A 519 -7.61 30.49 -7.78
N ALA A 520 -8.92 30.65 -7.57
CA ALA A 520 -9.47 30.98 -6.25
C ALA A 520 -9.18 29.87 -5.22
N GLY A 521 -9.26 28.61 -5.65
CA GLY A 521 -8.91 27.44 -4.87
C GLY A 521 -7.45 27.44 -4.45
N ALA A 522 -6.53 27.80 -5.34
CA ALA A 522 -5.10 27.88 -5.05
C ALA A 522 -4.79 28.94 -3.98
N GLU A 523 -5.43 30.11 -4.05
CA GLU A 523 -5.28 31.16 -3.04
C GLU A 523 -5.78 30.70 -1.66
N MET A 524 -6.94 30.04 -1.61
CA MET A 524 -7.48 29.45 -0.38
C MET A 524 -6.58 28.34 0.16
N ALA A 525 -6.13 27.42 -0.69
CA ALA A 525 -5.29 26.30 -0.31
C ALA A 525 -3.93 26.77 0.23
N HIS A 526 -3.35 27.83 -0.34
CA HIS A 526 -2.16 28.48 0.19
C HIS A 526 -2.38 29.00 1.63
N GLY A 527 -3.50 29.69 1.86
CA GLY A 527 -3.88 30.17 3.18
C GLY A 527 -4.08 29.04 4.19
N ILE A 528 -4.80 27.99 3.79
CA ILE A 528 -5.11 26.82 4.63
C ILE A 528 -3.82 26.06 5.00
N ALA A 529 -2.98 25.70 4.02
CA ALA A 529 -1.74 24.96 4.25
C ALA A 529 -0.80 25.72 5.21
N ARG A 530 -0.68 27.04 5.04
CA ARG A 530 0.11 27.88 5.96
C ARG A 530 -0.46 27.89 7.39
N ARG A 531 -1.78 27.94 7.56
CA ARG A 531 -2.43 27.89 8.88
C ARG A 531 -2.22 26.54 9.58
N LEU A 532 -2.21 25.44 8.83
CA LEU A 532 -1.89 24.10 9.33
C LEU A 532 -0.41 23.92 9.70
N GLY A 533 0.45 24.89 9.32
CA GLY A 533 1.87 24.92 9.67
C GLY A 533 2.79 24.23 8.66
N MET A 534 2.34 24.00 7.41
CA MET A 534 3.23 23.54 6.35
C MET A 534 4.36 24.54 6.08
N GLY A 535 5.52 24.02 5.66
CA GLY A 535 6.64 24.83 5.20
C GLY A 535 6.27 25.67 3.97
N ALA A 536 7.07 26.70 3.68
CA ALA A 536 6.79 27.60 2.55
C ALA A 536 6.79 26.87 1.19
N ALA A 537 7.69 25.89 1.00
CA ALA A 537 7.76 25.08 -0.21
C ALA A 537 6.53 24.17 -0.38
N GLU A 538 6.17 23.41 0.67
CA GLU A 538 4.99 22.54 0.69
C GLU A 538 3.70 23.33 0.48
N THR A 539 3.58 24.50 1.12
CA THR A 539 2.43 25.40 0.95
C THR A 539 2.29 25.86 -0.51
N GLN A 540 3.39 26.17 -1.18
CA GLN A 540 3.39 26.51 -2.61
C GLN A 540 3.02 25.32 -3.48
N GLU A 541 3.49 24.13 -3.13
CA GLU A 541 3.20 22.90 -3.87
C GLU A 541 1.72 22.50 -3.76
N VAL A 542 1.11 22.56 -2.56
CA VAL A 542 -0.34 22.38 -2.40
C VAL A 542 -1.11 23.38 -3.26
N ALA A 543 -0.73 24.66 -3.21
CA ALA A 543 -1.39 25.69 -4.01
C ALA A 543 -1.21 25.44 -5.52
N ALA A 544 -0.05 24.97 -5.97
CA ALA A 544 0.21 24.64 -7.37
C ALA A 544 -0.61 23.43 -7.83
N LEU A 545 -0.71 22.37 -7.01
CA LEU A 545 -1.56 21.22 -7.29
C LEU A 545 -3.03 21.61 -7.41
N VAL A 546 -3.54 22.41 -6.48
CA VAL A 546 -4.92 22.91 -6.53
C VAL A 546 -5.12 23.85 -7.74
N ARG A 547 -4.14 24.69 -8.08
CA ARG A 547 -4.22 25.56 -9.26
C ARG A 547 -4.30 24.77 -10.57
N HIS A 548 -3.57 23.67 -10.65
CA HIS A 548 -3.36 22.92 -11.88
C HIS A 548 -4.09 21.58 -11.91
N HIS A 549 -5.00 21.29 -10.98
CA HIS A 549 -5.66 19.99 -10.88
C HIS A 549 -6.42 19.56 -12.16
N LEU A 550 -6.90 20.52 -12.96
CA LEU A 550 -7.53 20.24 -14.27
C LEU A 550 -6.52 20.09 -15.42
N LEU A 551 -5.31 20.64 -15.29
CA LEU A 551 -4.33 20.79 -16.37
C LEU A 551 -4.03 19.47 -17.08
N MET A 552 -3.72 18.44 -16.30
CA MET A 552 -3.30 17.15 -16.85
C MET A 552 -4.48 16.42 -17.51
N SER A 553 -5.68 16.55 -16.94
CA SER A 553 -6.92 16.02 -17.52
C SER A 553 -7.26 16.71 -18.84
N GLU A 554 -7.11 18.03 -18.93
CA GLU A 554 -7.40 18.81 -20.14
C GLU A 554 -6.38 18.52 -21.24
N ILE A 555 -5.08 18.50 -20.92
CA ILE A 555 -4.04 18.28 -21.92
C ILE A 555 -4.10 16.85 -22.48
N SER A 556 -4.21 15.84 -21.61
CA SER A 556 -4.30 14.45 -22.08
C SER A 556 -5.51 14.20 -22.98
N GLN A 557 -6.62 14.92 -22.76
CA GLN A 557 -7.86 14.70 -23.49
C GLN A 557 -8.03 15.59 -24.73
N LEU A 558 -7.55 16.83 -24.72
CA LEU A 558 -7.84 17.83 -25.76
C LEU A 558 -6.61 18.23 -26.59
N ARG A 559 -5.42 17.73 -26.25
CA ARG A 559 -4.19 18.08 -26.96
C ARG A 559 -3.56 16.86 -27.60
N ASP A 560 -2.97 17.08 -28.77
CA ASP A 560 -2.14 16.06 -29.37
C ASP A 560 -0.70 16.17 -28.86
N LEU A 561 -0.26 15.11 -28.17
CA LEU A 561 1.05 14.98 -27.55
C LEU A 561 2.19 14.74 -28.56
N THR A 562 1.84 14.56 -29.84
CA THR A 562 2.81 14.46 -30.93
C THR A 562 3.47 15.80 -31.25
N TYR A 563 2.81 16.93 -30.93
CA TYR A 563 3.35 18.27 -31.13
C TYR A 563 4.27 18.66 -29.96
N PRO A 564 5.55 19.00 -30.23
CA PRO A 564 6.51 19.36 -29.18
C PRO A 564 6.08 20.56 -28.34
N GLN A 565 5.33 21.50 -28.92
CA GLN A 565 4.85 22.71 -28.23
C GLN A 565 3.89 22.39 -27.09
N THR A 566 3.03 21.37 -27.25
CA THR A 566 2.13 20.87 -26.20
C THR A 566 2.93 20.44 -24.98
N LEU A 567 3.94 19.58 -25.19
CA LEU A 567 4.75 19.03 -24.11
C LEU A 567 5.61 20.12 -23.44
N ARG A 568 6.20 21.03 -24.23
CA ARG A 568 6.96 22.18 -23.71
C ARG A 568 6.11 23.10 -22.83
N SER A 569 4.88 23.40 -23.26
CA SER A 569 3.97 24.26 -22.51
C SER A 569 3.52 23.59 -21.21
N PHE A 570 3.33 22.26 -21.23
CA PHE A 570 3.02 21.48 -20.04
C PHE A 570 4.18 21.45 -19.04
N THR A 571 5.40 21.13 -19.49
CA THR A 571 6.58 21.03 -18.60
C THR A 571 7.11 22.39 -18.15
N ALA A 572 6.72 23.48 -18.81
CA ALA A 572 6.94 24.84 -18.31
C ALA A 572 6.12 25.14 -17.05
N VAL A 573 4.94 24.50 -16.90
CA VAL A 573 4.11 24.59 -15.69
C VAL A 573 4.50 23.52 -14.68
N VAL A 574 4.57 22.26 -15.14
CA VAL A 574 4.96 21.10 -14.33
C VAL A 574 6.47 20.88 -14.47
N HIS A 575 7.24 21.67 -13.72
CA HIS A 575 8.69 21.80 -13.89
C HIS A 575 9.53 20.82 -13.05
N SER A 576 8.91 19.98 -12.21
CA SER A 576 9.61 18.98 -11.39
C SER A 576 8.96 17.61 -11.50
N LEU A 577 9.75 16.56 -11.28
CA LEU A 577 9.24 15.18 -11.26
C LEU A 577 8.26 14.94 -10.10
N ASP A 578 8.48 15.56 -8.94
CA ASP A 578 7.59 15.41 -7.79
C ASP A 578 6.20 16.02 -8.06
N LEU A 579 6.15 17.24 -8.61
CA LEU A 579 4.89 17.88 -9.00
C LEU A 579 4.17 17.08 -10.10
N LEU A 580 4.92 16.52 -11.06
CA LEU A 580 4.36 15.66 -12.11
C LEU A 580 3.69 14.42 -11.52
N LYS A 581 4.38 13.72 -10.61
CA LYS A 581 3.85 12.51 -9.95
C LYS A 581 2.63 12.82 -9.10
N MET A 582 2.69 13.86 -8.27
CA MET A 582 1.56 14.29 -7.44
C MET A 582 0.35 14.69 -8.30
N LEU A 583 0.57 15.51 -9.34
CA LEU A 583 -0.51 15.94 -10.23
C LEU A 583 -1.12 14.76 -11.01
N PHE A 584 -0.31 13.80 -11.45
CA PHE A 584 -0.78 12.59 -12.11
C PHE A 584 -1.68 11.75 -11.20
N LEU A 585 -1.24 11.48 -9.97
CA LEU A 585 -2.01 10.69 -9.00
C LEU A 585 -3.29 11.42 -8.57
N LEU A 586 -3.23 12.74 -8.35
CA LEU A 586 -4.39 13.57 -8.04
C LEU A 586 -5.41 13.54 -9.18
N THR A 587 -4.95 13.71 -10.42
CA THR A 587 -5.81 13.70 -11.62
C THR A 587 -6.48 12.34 -11.79
N TYR A 588 -5.73 11.25 -11.63
CA TYR A 588 -6.29 9.90 -11.70
C TYR A 588 -7.37 9.69 -10.63
N ALA A 589 -7.07 10.06 -9.38
CA ALA A 589 -7.98 9.89 -8.25
C ALA A 589 -9.28 10.68 -8.42
N ASP A 590 -9.20 11.92 -8.91
CA ASP A 590 -10.36 12.77 -9.19
C ASP A 590 -11.25 12.19 -10.30
N MET A 591 -10.65 11.77 -11.41
CA MET A 591 -11.36 11.12 -12.52
C MET A 591 -12.02 9.80 -12.09
N ALA A 592 -11.37 9.03 -11.20
CA ALA A 592 -11.93 7.81 -10.63
C ALA A 592 -13.12 8.12 -9.71
N ALA A 593 -13.00 9.11 -8.82
CA ALA A 593 -14.04 9.50 -7.86
C ALA A 593 -15.30 10.07 -8.53
N THR A 594 -15.14 10.80 -9.65
CA THR A 594 -16.26 11.31 -10.47
C THR A 594 -16.90 10.23 -11.35
N GLY A 595 -16.23 9.08 -11.55
CA GLY A 595 -16.67 8.01 -12.44
C GLY A 595 -16.52 8.34 -13.92
N VAL A 596 -15.67 9.31 -14.27
CA VAL A 596 -15.36 9.73 -15.65
C VAL A 596 -14.19 8.96 -16.24
N LEU A 597 -13.44 8.23 -15.40
CA LEU A 597 -12.28 7.46 -15.81
C LEU A 597 -12.68 6.30 -16.75
N THR A 598 -12.20 6.35 -17.99
CA THR A 598 -12.31 5.26 -18.97
C THR A 598 -10.92 4.73 -19.33
N PRO A 599 -10.79 3.49 -19.84
CA PRO A 599 -9.50 2.95 -20.28
C PRO A 599 -8.76 3.84 -21.28
N VAL A 600 -9.47 4.56 -22.15
CA VAL A 600 -8.88 5.51 -23.10
C VAL A 600 -8.24 6.69 -22.37
N LYS A 601 -9.00 7.29 -21.44
CA LYS A 601 -8.54 8.46 -20.69
C LYS A 601 -7.36 8.10 -19.80
N VAL A 602 -7.35 6.91 -19.20
CA VAL A 602 -6.18 6.35 -18.48
C VAL A 602 -4.95 6.32 -19.39
N ARG A 603 -5.08 5.72 -20.58
CA ARG A 603 -3.97 5.62 -21.54
C ARG A 603 -3.42 6.99 -21.95
N PHE A 604 -4.28 7.97 -22.21
CA PHE A 604 -3.83 9.31 -22.58
C PHE A 604 -3.15 10.03 -21.42
N LEU A 605 -3.62 9.81 -20.19
CA LEU A 605 -3.00 10.35 -18.99
C LEU A 605 -1.61 9.74 -18.77
N GLU A 606 -1.48 8.42 -18.92
CA GLU A 606 -0.19 7.70 -18.85
C GLU A 606 0.79 8.17 -19.95
N ASP A 607 0.32 8.32 -21.19
CA ASP A 607 1.16 8.81 -22.31
C ASP A 607 1.71 10.22 -22.02
N LEU A 608 0.88 11.13 -21.49
CA LEU A 608 1.33 12.45 -21.05
C LEU A 608 2.35 12.34 -19.91
N PHE A 609 2.09 11.51 -18.90
CA PHE A 609 2.97 11.32 -17.77
C PHE A 609 4.37 10.86 -18.21
N TYR A 610 4.47 9.78 -18.97
CA TYR A 610 5.77 9.23 -19.36
C TYR A 610 6.55 10.14 -20.32
N ARG A 611 5.88 10.85 -21.22
CA ARG A 611 6.53 11.85 -22.08
C ARG A 611 7.07 13.03 -21.28
N ALA A 612 6.29 13.51 -20.32
CA ALA A 612 6.72 14.60 -19.45
C ALA A 612 7.86 14.16 -18.52
N GLU A 613 7.78 12.96 -17.95
CA GLU A 613 8.84 12.36 -17.12
C GLU A 613 10.14 12.24 -17.91
N ALA A 614 10.09 11.71 -19.13
CA ALA A 614 11.25 11.61 -20.01
C ALA A 614 11.82 13.00 -20.35
N SER A 615 10.96 13.98 -20.67
CA SER A 615 11.38 15.35 -20.97
C SER A 615 12.06 16.04 -19.78
N LEU A 616 11.50 15.89 -18.57
CA LEU A 616 12.05 16.48 -17.34
C LEU A 616 13.35 15.80 -16.92
N SER A 617 13.43 14.46 -17.06
CA SER A 617 14.61 13.68 -16.70
C SER A 617 15.79 13.91 -17.64
N ALA A 618 15.53 14.16 -18.92
CA ALA A 618 16.59 14.24 -19.92
C ALA A 618 17.29 15.61 -19.98
N GLN A 619 16.71 16.69 -19.41
CA GLN A 619 17.09 18.10 -19.70
C GLN A 619 17.34 18.35 -21.21
N ALA A 620 16.78 17.51 -22.08
CA ALA A 620 17.26 17.40 -23.44
C ALA A 620 16.50 18.37 -24.34
N PRO A 621 17.20 19.17 -25.16
CA PRO A 621 16.55 19.87 -26.27
C PRO A 621 15.86 18.85 -27.19
N PRO A 622 14.90 19.29 -28.02
CA PRO A 622 14.27 18.42 -29.02
C PRO A 622 15.35 17.67 -29.82
N PRO A 623 15.06 16.45 -30.30
CA PRO A 623 16.06 15.63 -30.96
C PRO A 623 16.67 16.39 -32.14
N ASP A 624 17.99 16.55 -32.11
CA ASP A 624 18.74 17.13 -33.23
C ASP A 624 18.72 16.16 -34.43
N GLU A 625 19.18 16.66 -35.58
CA GLU A 625 19.22 15.89 -36.82
C GLU A 625 20.04 14.58 -36.68
N GLU A 626 21.04 14.57 -35.80
CA GLU A 626 21.92 13.44 -35.48
C GLU A 626 21.17 12.36 -34.66
N GLN A 627 20.35 12.76 -33.68
CA GLN A 627 19.50 11.86 -32.91
C GLN A 627 18.41 11.23 -33.77
N LEU A 628 17.82 11.99 -34.71
CA LEU A 628 16.84 11.46 -35.65
C LEU A 628 17.47 10.40 -36.59
N ARG A 629 18.71 10.62 -37.05
CA ARG A 629 19.49 9.62 -37.81
C ARG A 629 19.74 8.35 -36.99
N ARG A 630 20.13 8.48 -35.71
CA ARG A 630 20.32 7.34 -34.79
C ARG A 630 19.02 6.58 -34.53
N TYR A 631 17.90 7.30 -34.35
CA TYR A 631 16.58 6.69 -34.20
C TYR A 631 16.18 5.92 -35.45
N ARG A 632 16.29 6.53 -36.64
CA ARG A 632 16.04 5.87 -37.94
C ARG A 632 16.88 4.61 -38.08
N THR A 633 18.16 4.63 -37.68
CA THR A 633 19.04 3.46 -37.71
C THR A 633 18.55 2.33 -36.79
N ARG A 634 18.13 2.67 -35.56
CA ARG A 634 17.61 1.69 -34.59
C ARG A 634 16.24 1.14 -35.01
N LEU A 635 15.38 1.99 -35.57
CA LEU A 635 14.09 1.62 -36.15
C LEU A 635 14.29 0.68 -37.35
N SER A 636 15.21 0.99 -38.27
CA SER A 636 15.56 0.10 -39.38
C SER A 636 16.00 -1.29 -38.90
N ARG A 637 16.84 -1.39 -37.86
CA ARG A 637 17.21 -2.69 -37.29
C ARG A 637 16.02 -3.50 -36.77
N ARG A 638 15.06 -2.83 -36.10
CA ARG A 638 13.84 -3.48 -35.59
C ARG A 638 12.91 -3.91 -36.72
N LEU A 639 12.75 -3.08 -37.75
CA LEU A 639 11.88 -3.35 -38.90
C LEU A 639 12.48 -4.41 -39.84
N SER A 640 13.80 -4.47 -40.00
CA SER A 640 14.46 -5.55 -40.77
C SER A 640 14.19 -6.93 -40.18
N ALA A 641 14.00 -7.04 -38.86
CA ALA A 641 13.59 -8.30 -38.21
C ALA A 641 12.16 -8.74 -38.59
N ALA A 642 11.36 -7.86 -39.19
CA ALA A 642 10.01 -8.14 -39.70
C ALA A 642 9.99 -8.39 -41.23
N ASN A 643 11.14 -8.72 -41.83
CA ASN A 643 11.33 -9.07 -43.25
C ASN A 643 11.11 -7.93 -44.28
N PHE A 644 11.17 -6.66 -43.87
CA PHE A 644 11.20 -5.54 -44.82
C PHE A 644 12.61 -5.30 -45.37
N THR A 645 12.71 -4.95 -46.65
CA THR A 645 13.95 -4.49 -47.27
C THR A 645 14.37 -3.13 -46.72
N THR A 646 15.67 -2.84 -46.79
CA THR A 646 16.21 -1.53 -46.38
C THR A 646 15.56 -0.37 -47.15
N GLU A 647 15.20 -0.60 -48.41
CA GLU A 647 14.60 0.42 -49.26
C GLU A 647 13.16 0.74 -48.84
N GLN A 648 12.32 -0.27 -48.56
CA GLN A 648 10.96 -0.07 -48.05
C GLN A 648 10.96 0.74 -46.74
N ILE A 649 11.88 0.42 -45.84
CA ILE A 649 12.00 1.14 -44.56
C ILE A 649 12.43 2.59 -44.81
N ARG A 650 13.43 2.80 -45.68
CA ARG A 650 13.96 4.12 -46.03
C ARG A 650 12.87 5.00 -46.64
N GLU A 651 12.19 4.50 -47.66
CA GLU A 651 11.11 5.20 -48.36
C GLU A 651 9.97 5.56 -47.40
N HIS A 652 9.60 4.66 -46.48
CA HIS A 652 8.59 4.96 -45.46
C HIS A 652 9.06 6.04 -44.49
N CYS A 653 10.30 5.96 -44.00
CA CYS A 653 10.85 6.94 -43.05
C CYS A 653 11.12 8.32 -43.66
N GLU A 654 11.36 8.39 -44.97
CA GLU A 654 11.53 9.65 -45.71
C GLU A 654 10.18 10.28 -46.08
N GLY A 655 9.18 9.47 -46.41
CA GLY A 655 7.84 9.95 -46.78
C GLY A 655 6.95 10.33 -45.60
N MET A 656 7.22 9.82 -44.39
CA MET A 656 6.39 10.12 -43.21
C MET A 656 6.85 11.36 -42.44
N PRO A 657 5.92 12.10 -41.81
CA PRO A 657 6.28 13.19 -40.89
C PRO A 657 7.18 12.72 -39.75
N VAL A 658 8.08 13.59 -39.30
CA VAL A 658 8.99 13.30 -38.16
C VAL A 658 8.21 12.95 -36.90
N SER A 659 7.07 13.63 -36.67
CA SER A 659 6.16 13.35 -35.54
C SER A 659 5.65 11.91 -35.55
N TYR A 660 5.27 11.36 -36.71
CA TYR A 660 4.84 9.96 -36.82
C TYR A 660 5.95 8.99 -36.38
N LEU A 661 7.17 9.20 -36.85
CA LEU A 661 8.30 8.31 -36.57
C LEU A 661 8.64 8.26 -35.09
N LEU A 662 8.59 9.40 -34.41
CA LEU A 662 8.91 9.52 -32.99
C LEU A 662 7.80 8.98 -32.08
N ASN A 663 6.55 8.99 -32.54
CA ASN A 663 5.38 8.72 -31.69
C ASN A 663 4.67 7.39 -32.00
N THR A 664 5.10 6.65 -33.03
CA THR A 664 4.51 5.37 -33.42
C THR A 664 5.43 4.22 -33.05
N ALA A 665 4.91 3.22 -32.35
CA ALA A 665 5.67 2.03 -31.96
C ALA A 665 6.13 1.24 -33.21
N ALA A 666 7.32 0.62 -33.15
CA ALA A 666 7.94 -0.01 -34.31
C ALA A 666 7.12 -1.17 -34.92
N ASP A 667 6.38 -1.91 -34.10
CA ASP A 667 5.44 -2.95 -34.50
C ASP A 667 4.23 -2.38 -35.26
N ARG A 668 3.74 -1.20 -34.86
CA ARG A 668 2.72 -0.45 -35.61
C ARG A 668 3.25 0.12 -36.92
N ILE A 669 4.46 0.68 -36.91
CA ILE A 669 5.11 1.14 -38.16
C ILE A 669 5.23 -0.03 -39.15
N ALA A 670 5.61 -1.22 -38.67
CA ALA A 670 5.62 -2.43 -39.48
C ALA A 670 4.24 -2.79 -40.07
N ALA A 671 3.16 -2.65 -39.29
CA ALA A 671 1.80 -2.86 -39.80
C ALA A 671 1.44 -1.85 -40.89
N HIS A 672 1.72 -0.56 -40.67
CA HIS A 672 1.43 0.48 -41.66
C HIS A 672 2.20 0.29 -42.96
N ILE A 673 3.46 -0.16 -42.92
CA ILE A 673 4.22 -0.49 -44.14
C ILE A 673 3.50 -1.60 -44.94
N ARG A 674 3.01 -2.67 -44.28
CA ARG A 674 2.23 -3.74 -44.95
C ARG A 674 0.92 -3.23 -45.52
N MET A 675 0.23 -2.35 -44.81
CA MET A 675 -1.01 -1.73 -45.32
C MET A 675 -0.74 -0.92 -46.59
N ILE A 676 0.36 -0.15 -46.63
CA ILE A 676 0.76 0.64 -47.82
C ILE A 676 1.11 -0.27 -49.00
N GLU A 677 1.82 -1.38 -48.74
CA GLU A 677 2.12 -2.37 -49.79
C GLU A 677 0.85 -3.03 -50.33
N THR A 678 -0.09 -3.34 -49.45
CA THR A 678 -1.38 -3.92 -49.82
C THR A 678 -2.24 -2.90 -50.59
N LEU A 679 -2.19 -1.62 -50.22
CA LEU A 679 -2.83 -0.52 -50.94
C LEU A 679 -2.35 -0.46 -52.39
N ALA A 680 -1.03 -0.56 -52.61
CA ALA A 680 -0.44 -0.57 -53.95
C ALA A 680 -0.88 -1.77 -54.81
N GLN A 681 -1.20 -2.90 -54.18
CA GLN A 681 -1.54 -4.15 -54.89
C GLN A 681 -3.05 -4.36 -55.08
N SER A 682 -3.87 -3.96 -54.12
CA SER A 682 -5.28 -4.38 -54.00
C SER A 682 -6.27 -3.27 -53.67
N GLY A 683 -5.81 -2.02 -53.50
CA GLY A 683 -6.66 -0.87 -53.17
C GLY A 683 -6.79 -0.62 -51.66
N PRO A 684 -7.70 0.29 -51.23
CA PRO A 684 -7.80 0.74 -49.84
C PRO A 684 -7.86 -0.39 -48.81
N VAL A 685 -7.25 -0.17 -47.65
CA VAL A 685 -7.09 -1.18 -46.59
C VAL A 685 -7.62 -0.65 -45.27
N VAL A 686 -8.35 -1.49 -44.54
CA VAL A 686 -8.80 -1.22 -43.17
C VAL A 686 -8.27 -2.34 -42.28
N GLU A 687 -7.52 -1.99 -41.23
CA GLU A 687 -7.02 -2.95 -40.24
C GLU A 687 -7.56 -2.64 -38.84
N PHE A 688 -7.76 -3.68 -38.04
CA PHE A 688 -8.17 -3.56 -36.65
C PHE A 688 -7.15 -4.20 -35.73
N ALA A 689 -6.65 -3.44 -34.77
CA ALA A 689 -5.76 -3.92 -33.73
C ALA A 689 -6.40 -3.73 -32.34
N SER A 690 -6.14 -4.66 -31.43
CA SER A 690 -6.52 -4.50 -30.01
C SER A 690 -5.37 -4.97 -29.14
N GLU A 691 -4.91 -4.12 -28.24
CA GLU A 691 -3.90 -4.49 -27.23
C GLU A 691 -4.53 -5.46 -26.21
N LEU A 692 -3.76 -6.37 -25.62
CA LEU A 692 -4.25 -7.25 -24.53
C LEU A 692 -4.74 -6.40 -23.34
N GLY A 693 -5.90 -6.72 -22.78
CA GLY A 693 -6.47 -6.01 -21.62
C GLY A 693 -7.21 -4.69 -21.90
N SER A 694 -7.04 -4.06 -23.06
CA SER A 694 -7.77 -2.84 -23.43
C SER A 694 -9.27 -3.09 -23.73
N GLU A 695 -10.18 -2.14 -23.56
CA GLU A 695 -11.57 -2.27 -24.08
C GLU A 695 -11.74 -1.58 -25.45
N ILE A 696 -10.65 -1.05 -26.01
CA ILE A 696 -10.66 -0.23 -27.22
C ILE A 696 -10.14 -1.04 -28.42
N THR A 697 -10.63 -0.72 -29.60
CA THR A 697 -10.09 -1.20 -30.87
C THR A 697 -9.47 -0.03 -31.62
N ASN A 698 -8.27 -0.22 -32.15
CA ASN A 698 -7.65 0.74 -33.02
C ASN A 698 -8.01 0.35 -34.46
N LEU A 699 -8.76 1.21 -35.14
CA LEU A 699 -9.11 1.08 -36.55
C LEU A 699 -8.13 1.94 -37.34
N THR A 700 -7.39 1.33 -38.27
CA THR A 700 -6.48 2.06 -39.17
C THR A 700 -6.98 1.94 -40.60
N VAL A 701 -7.11 3.08 -41.28
CA VAL A 701 -7.48 3.19 -42.70
C VAL A 701 -6.26 3.64 -43.49
N CYS A 702 -5.95 2.94 -44.58
CA CYS A 702 -4.88 3.29 -45.52
C CYS A 702 -5.46 3.42 -46.92
N THR A 703 -5.38 4.61 -47.51
CA THR A 703 -5.92 4.92 -48.84
C THR A 703 -5.06 5.96 -49.56
N TYR A 704 -5.24 6.12 -50.86
CA TYR A 704 -4.67 7.28 -51.56
C TYR A 704 -5.40 8.55 -51.13
N GLU A 705 -4.64 9.63 -50.95
CA GLU A 705 -5.17 10.94 -50.57
C GLU A 705 -5.86 11.58 -51.78
N GLU A 706 -7.08 12.09 -51.58
CA GLU A 706 -7.82 12.83 -52.59
C GLU A 706 -7.51 14.34 -52.52
N PRO A 707 -7.67 15.11 -53.61
CA PRO A 707 -7.42 16.55 -53.60
C PRO A 707 -8.37 17.34 -52.69
N GLU A 708 -9.58 16.82 -52.44
CA GLU A 708 -10.59 17.47 -51.61
C GLU A 708 -10.56 16.89 -50.18
N PRO A 709 -10.58 17.73 -49.13
CA PRO A 709 -10.69 17.26 -47.75
C PRO A 709 -11.99 16.48 -47.52
N GLY A 710 -11.94 15.42 -46.71
CA GLY A 710 -13.15 14.66 -46.38
C GLY A 710 -12.97 13.24 -45.85
N LEU A 711 -11.77 12.67 -45.91
CA LEU A 711 -11.52 11.27 -45.51
C LEU A 711 -12.03 10.96 -44.09
N LEU A 712 -11.65 11.76 -43.09
CA LEU A 712 -12.10 11.55 -41.72
C LEU A 712 -13.61 11.70 -41.58
N SER A 713 -14.23 12.59 -42.35
CA SER A 713 -15.70 12.74 -42.41
C SER A 713 -16.38 11.50 -42.97
N HIS A 714 -15.82 10.92 -44.04
CA HIS A 714 -16.30 9.66 -44.62
C HIS A 714 -16.25 8.51 -43.61
N ILE A 715 -15.11 8.36 -42.92
CA ILE A 715 -14.93 7.33 -41.89
C ILE A 715 -15.90 7.57 -40.74
N ALA A 716 -15.97 8.79 -40.19
CA ALA A 716 -16.85 9.13 -39.08
C ALA A 716 -18.33 8.89 -39.40
N GLY A 717 -18.77 9.15 -40.63
CA GLY A 717 -20.13 8.87 -41.08
C GLY A 717 -20.46 7.38 -41.13
N VAL A 718 -19.54 6.55 -41.62
CA VAL A 718 -19.71 5.08 -41.58
C VAL A 718 -19.74 4.57 -40.13
N LEU A 719 -18.84 5.06 -39.27
CA LEU A 719 -18.82 4.66 -37.86
C LEU A 719 -20.07 5.10 -37.11
N TYR A 720 -20.61 6.28 -37.42
CA TYR A 720 -21.93 6.70 -36.94
C TYR A 720 -23.04 5.75 -37.41
N ALA A 721 -22.99 5.28 -38.66
CA ALA A 721 -23.95 4.33 -39.18
C ALA A 721 -24.00 3.02 -38.36
N HIS A 722 -22.84 2.62 -37.84
CA HIS A 722 -22.61 1.38 -37.10
C HIS A 722 -22.69 1.49 -35.57
N ASP A 723 -23.05 2.66 -35.02
CA ASP A 723 -23.03 2.94 -33.58
C ASP A 723 -21.65 2.72 -32.93
N VAL A 724 -20.59 3.00 -33.68
CA VAL A 724 -19.20 2.92 -33.22
C VAL A 724 -18.74 4.29 -32.72
N SER A 725 -18.32 4.36 -31.45
CA SER A 725 -17.85 5.59 -30.83
C SER A 725 -16.37 5.84 -31.15
N ILE A 726 -15.99 7.10 -31.33
CA ILE A 726 -14.62 7.53 -31.66
C ILE A 726 -14.11 8.42 -30.53
N TYR A 727 -12.92 8.12 -30.00
CA TYR A 727 -12.29 8.90 -28.92
C TYR A 727 -11.13 9.78 -29.39
N ALA A 728 -10.44 9.37 -30.45
CA ALA A 728 -9.36 10.13 -31.04
C ALA A 728 -9.15 9.67 -32.48
N ALA A 729 -8.62 10.56 -33.30
CA ALA A 729 -8.13 10.24 -34.63
C ALA A 729 -6.74 10.88 -34.82
N GLN A 730 -5.79 10.08 -35.28
CA GLN A 730 -4.51 10.56 -35.79
C GLN A 730 -4.51 10.37 -37.31
N VAL A 731 -4.35 11.46 -38.04
CA VAL A 731 -4.33 11.48 -39.50
C VAL A 731 -2.90 11.74 -39.93
N TYR A 732 -2.32 10.85 -40.74
CA TYR A 732 -0.99 11.04 -41.28
C TYR A 732 -0.99 10.92 -42.79
N THR A 733 -0.43 11.90 -43.46
CA THR A 733 -0.16 11.82 -44.89
C THR A 733 1.29 11.44 -45.14
N ARG A 734 1.49 10.34 -45.86
CA ARG A 734 2.79 9.95 -46.41
C ARG A 734 3.02 10.67 -47.73
N SER A 735 4.14 11.38 -47.80
CA SER A 735 4.64 12.01 -49.02
C SER A 735 5.15 10.92 -49.98
N SER A 736 4.32 10.55 -50.94
CA SER A 736 4.61 9.66 -52.07
C SER A 736 3.86 10.14 -53.30
N ASP A 737 4.12 9.53 -54.46
CA ASP A 737 3.36 9.79 -55.69
C ASP A 737 2.71 8.48 -56.19
N PRO A 738 1.38 8.31 -56.03
CA PRO A 738 0.43 9.21 -55.37
C PRO A 738 0.60 9.25 -53.84
N LYS A 739 0.10 10.32 -53.19
CA LYS A 739 0.14 10.47 -51.72
C LYS A 739 -0.76 9.45 -51.04
N VAL A 740 -0.37 9.02 -49.84
CA VAL A 740 -1.11 8.01 -49.07
C VAL A 740 -1.54 8.59 -47.73
N ALA A 741 -2.84 8.51 -47.44
CA ALA A 741 -3.42 8.84 -46.14
C ALA A 741 -3.46 7.59 -45.24
N LEU A 742 -3.09 7.78 -43.98
CA LEU A 742 -3.02 6.75 -42.95
C LEU A 742 -3.67 7.25 -41.65
N ASP A 743 -4.94 6.91 -41.48
CA ASP A 743 -5.78 7.41 -40.39
C ASP A 743 -5.97 6.33 -39.34
N THR A 744 -5.59 6.60 -38.09
CA THR A 744 -5.80 5.68 -36.97
C THR A 744 -6.79 6.27 -35.98
N LEU A 745 -7.89 5.56 -35.76
CA LEU A 745 -8.97 5.94 -34.86
C LEU A 745 -9.03 4.97 -33.66
N TRP A 746 -9.22 5.53 -32.47
CA TRP A 746 -9.50 4.75 -31.25
C TRP A 746 -11.00 4.65 -31.07
N VAL A 747 -11.53 3.43 -31.22
CA VAL A 747 -12.96 3.19 -31.28
C VAL A 747 -13.44 2.10 -30.33
N ASP A 748 -14.70 2.21 -29.93
CA ASP A 748 -15.41 1.14 -29.24
C ASP A 748 -16.81 0.91 -29.81
N PHE A 749 -17.40 -0.21 -29.40
CA PHE A 749 -18.78 -0.55 -29.64
C PHE A 749 -19.46 -0.79 -28.29
N HIS A 750 -20.28 0.18 -27.87
CA HIS A 750 -20.97 0.19 -26.58
C HIS A 750 -20.04 -0.02 -25.37
N GLY A 751 -18.89 0.70 -25.36
CA GLY A 751 -17.92 0.62 -24.27
C GLY A 751 -17.05 -0.64 -24.31
N ARG A 752 -17.09 -1.42 -25.39
CA ARG A 752 -16.32 -2.66 -25.55
C ARG A 752 -15.60 -2.71 -26.89
N ARG A 753 -14.65 -3.63 -27.02
CA ARG A 753 -13.96 -3.86 -28.30
C ARG A 753 -14.95 -4.23 -29.38
N LEU A 754 -14.68 -3.79 -30.61
CA LEU A 754 -15.46 -4.22 -31.77
C LEU A 754 -15.34 -5.74 -31.92
N PRO A 755 -16.46 -6.49 -31.87
CA PRO A 755 -16.45 -7.92 -32.10
C PRO A 755 -16.09 -8.25 -33.56
N PRO A 756 -15.57 -9.46 -33.86
CA PRO A 756 -15.14 -9.81 -35.21
C PRO A 756 -16.18 -9.58 -36.31
N THR A 757 -17.45 -9.86 -36.04
CA THR A 757 -18.55 -9.63 -36.99
C THR A 757 -18.74 -8.15 -37.31
N LYS A 758 -18.72 -7.30 -36.27
CA LYS A 758 -18.84 -5.84 -36.42
C LYS A 758 -17.64 -5.25 -37.16
N ARG A 759 -16.43 -5.80 -36.96
CA ARG A 759 -15.23 -5.38 -37.72
C ARG A 759 -15.42 -5.59 -39.22
N ILE A 760 -15.93 -6.76 -39.62
CA ILE A 760 -16.19 -7.09 -41.03
C ILE A 760 -17.24 -6.13 -41.63
N GLU A 761 -18.33 -5.86 -40.91
CA GLU A 761 -19.38 -4.93 -41.36
C GLU A 761 -18.83 -3.51 -41.56
N VAL A 762 -18.07 -3.00 -40.59
CA VAL A 762 -17.44 -1.68 -40.66
C VAL A 762 -16.41 -1.61 -41.79
N GLU A 763 -15.56 -2.63 -41.92
CA GLU A 763 -14.57 -2.73 -42.98
C GLU A 763 -15.21 -2.64 -44.37
N GLN A 764 -16.24 -3.45 -44.61
CA GLN A 764 -16.94 -3.47 -45.89
C GLN A 764 -17.50 -2.11 -46.27
N ASP A 765 -18.08 -1.40 -45.31
CA ASP A 765 -18.74 -0.11 -45.55
C ASP A 765 -17.75 1.03 -45.68
N VAL A 766 -16.67 1.04 -44.88
CA VAL A 766 -15.57 1.97 -45.05
C VAL A 766 -14.96 1.79 -46.44
N LEU A 767 -14.65 0.55 -46.85
CA LEU A 767 -14.12 0.28 -48.19
C LEU A 767 -15.10 0.64 -49.31
N THR A 768 -16.41 0.54 -49.07
CA THR A 768 -17.44 0.94 -50.04
C THR A 768 -17.42 2.45 -50.27
N VAL A 769 -17.33 3.24 -49.19
CA VAL A 769 -17.25 4.71 -49.28
C VAL A 769 -15.91 5.15 -49.87
N LEU A 770 -14.80 4.53 -49.49
CA LEU A 770 -13.46 4.82 -50.07
C LEU A 770 -13.35 4.48 -51.56
N ARG A 771 -14.30 3.72 -52.12
CA ARG A 771 -14.40 3.43 -53.56
C ARG A 771 -15.38 4.36 -54.28
N GLY A 772 -15.88 5.39 -53.60
CA GLY A 772 -16.70 6.46 -54.19
C GLY A 772 -18.20 6.38 -53.92
N ALA A 773 -18.68 5.45 -53.07
CA ALA A 773 -20.08 5.46 -52.66
C ALA A 773 -20.35 6.61 -51.67
N PRO A 774 -21.47 7.35 -51.78
CA PRO A 774 -21.78 8.42 -50.84
C PRO A 774 -22.11 7.84 -49.46
N VAL A 775 -21.62 8.50 -48.41
CA VAL A 775 -21.91 8.14 -47.00
C VAL A 775 -23.41 8.11 -46.72
N ASP A 776 -24.18 8.99 -47.37
CA ASP A 776 -25.64 9.08 -47.21
C ASP A 776 -26.36 7.78 -47.59
N GLU A 777 -25.82 6.98 -48.52
CA GLU A 777 -26.37 5.66 -48.86
C GLU A 777 -26.18 4.67 -47.70
N ILE A 778 -25.02 4.70 -47.03
CA ILE A 778 -24.74 3.87 -45.85
C ILE A 778 -25.67 4.28 -44.70
N LEU A 779 -25.80 5.58 -44.43
CA LEU A 779 -26.70 6.11 -43.41
C LEU A 779 -28.16 5.72 -43.67
N ALA A 780 -28.63 5.85 -44.91
CA ALA A 780 -29.98 5.46 -45.30
C ALA A 780 -30.24 3.97 -45.09
N ARG A 781 -29.26 3.11 -45.42
CA ARG A 781 -29.34 1.66 -45.23
C ARG A 781 -29.49 1.26 -43.77
N PHE A 782 -28.87 1.99 -42.85
CA PHE A 782 -28.99 1.78 -41.39
C PHE A 782 -30.08 2.65 -40.74
N HIS A 783 -30.90 3.36 -41.54
CA HIS A 783 -31.94 4.27 -41.06
C HIS A 783 -31.43 5.34 -40.09
N LYS A 784 -30.23 5.85 -40.33
CA LYS A 784 -29.59 6.90 -39.53
C LYS A 784 -29.83 8.27 -40.16
N GLN A 785 -30.18 9.23 -39.34
CA GLN A 785 -30.28 10.65 -39.71
C GLN A 785 -29.54 11.48 -38.67
N LEU A 786 -28.94 12.59 -39.08
CA LEU A 786 -28.34 13.52 -38.13
C LEU A 786 -29.45 14.24 -37.37
N PRO A 787 -29.41 14.29 -36.02
CA PRO A 787 -30.29 15.14 -35.24
C PRO A 787 -30.10 16.62 -35.60
N PRO A 788 -31.10 17.49 -35.39
CA PRO A 788 -30.95 18.93 -35.60
C PRO A 788 -29.75 19.49 -34.81
N PRO A 789 -28.93 20.38 -35.40
CA PRO A 789 -27.74 20.90 -34.75
C PRO A 789 -28.09 21.73 -33.52
N ILE A 790 -27.36 21.51 -32.42
CA ILE A 790 -27.41 22.35 -31.22
C ILE A 790 -26.30 23.39 -31.31
N PRO A 791 -26.58 24.69 -31.10
CA PRO A 791 -25.55 25.72 -31.08
C PRO A 791 -24.42 25.37 -30.08
N PRO A 792 -23.14 25.50 -30.47
CA PRO A 792 -22.04 25.26 -29.56
C PRO A 792 -22.05 26.23 -28.38
N ASP A 793 -21.64 25.76 -27.21
CA ASP A 793 -21.45 26.57 -26.01
C ASP A 793 -20.25 27.51 -26.14
N SER A 794 -19.22 27.02 -26.84
CA SER A 794 -18.03 27.80 -27.18
C SER A 794 -17.33 27.21 -28.39
N VAL A 795 -16.83 28.09 -29.26
CA VAL A 795 -15.93 27.78 -30.39
C VAL A 795 -14.71 28.68 -30.25
N ARG A 796 -13.51 28.11 -30.31
CA ARG A 796 -12.25 28.87 -30.19
C ARG A 796 -11.23 28.40 -31.21
N PHE A 797 -10.47 29.33 -31.77
CA PHE A 797 -9.34 29.03 -32.64
C PHE A 797 -8.04 29.47 -31.98
N ASN A 798 -7.07 28.57 -31.90
CA ASN A 798 -5.77 28.84 -31.32
C ASN A 798 -4.63 28.49 -32.28
N ASN A 799 -3.84 29.52 -32.57
CA ASN A 799 -2.76 29.50 -33.53
C ASN A 799 -1.37 29.35 -32.84
N ASP A 800 -1.31 29.37 -31.52
CA ASP A 800 -0.04 29.27 -30.76
C ASP A 800 0.27 27.84 -30.32
N LEU A 801 -0.69 26.92 -30.45
CA LEU A 801 -0.56 25.53 -30.00
C LEU A 801 0.21 24.63 -30.96
N ALA A 802 0.27 24.98 -32.24
CA ALA A 802 0.99 24.22 -33.27
C ALA A 802 1.65 25.16 -34.29
N GLU A 803 2.88 24.84 -34.68
CA GLU A 803 3.68 25.68 -35.59
C GLU A 803 3.07 25.79 -36.98
N HIS A 804 2.52 24.68 -37.49
CA HIS A 804 2.00 24.54 -38.86
C HIS A 804 0.49 24.29 -38.95
N HIS A 805 -0.26 24.32 -37.83
CA HIS A 805 -1.70 24.06 -37.83
C HIS A 805 -2.45 25.08 -36.96
N SER A 806 -3.71 25.33 -37.30
CA SER A 806 -4.65 26.08 -36.46
C SER A 806 -5.49 25.09 -35.64
N VAL A 807 -5.65 25.31 -34.34
CA VAL A 807 -6.40 24.39 -33.47
C VAL A 807 -7.80 24.95 -33.22
N LEU A 808 -8.82 24.24 -33.69
CA LEU A 808 -10.22 24.50 -33.37
C LEU A 808 -10.61 23.71 -32.12
N GLU A 809 -11.08 24.39 -31.08
CA GLU A 809 -11.72 23.78 -29.90
C GLU A 809 -13.21 24.12 -29.90
N ILE A 810 -14.04 23.08 -29.80
CA ILE A 810 -15.50 23.22 -29.76
C ILE A 810 -16.06 22.52 -28.53
N SER A 811 -16.97 23.18 -27.83
CA SER A 811 -17.74 22.60 -26.74
C SER A 811 -19.22 22.71 -27.04
N VAL A 812 -19.93 21.59 -26.97
CA VAL A 812 -21.36 21.52 -27.31
C VAL A 812 -22.02 20.35 -26.56
N ALA A 813 -23.35 20.37 -26.43
CA ALA A 813 -24.11 19.22 -25.97
C ALA A 813 -23.87 18.03 -26.92
N ASP A 814 -23.55 16.86 -26.36
CA ASP A 814 -23.24 15.67 -27.15
C ASP A 814 -24.51 15.13 -27.83
N GLN A 815 -24.37 14.68 -29.08
CA GLN A 815 -25.45 14.14 -29.89
C GLN A 815 -24.94 13.02 -30.81
N PRO A 816 -25.77 12.00 -31.12
CA PRO A 816 -25.41 10.99 -32.11
C PRO A 816 -25.00 11.62 -33.44
N GLY A 817 -23.83 11.26 -33.94
CA GLY A 817 -23.28 11.76 -35.21
C GLY A 817 -22.63 13.15 -35.12
N LEU A 818 -22.43 13.71 -33.93
CA LEU A 818 -21.80 15.02 -33.74
C LEU A 818 -20.43 15.13 -34.43
N LEU A 819 -19.56 14.13 -34.25
CA LEU A 819 -18.24 14.14 -34.89
C LEU A 819 -18.36 14.18 -36.42
N TYR A 820 -19.23 13.35 -37.00
CA TYR A 820 -19.50 13.36 -38.44
C TYR A 820 -19.98 14.73 -38.91
N ARG A 821 -20.89 15.38 -38.17
CA ARG A 821 -21.36 16.74 -38.47
C ARG A 821 -20.21 17.75 -38.48
N ILE A 822 -19.36 17.74 -37.45
CA ILE A 822 -18.23 18.67 -37.34
C ILE A 822 -17.25 18.44 -38.49
N THR A 823 -16.79 17.20 -38.70
CA THR A 823 -15.83 16.87 -39.75
C THR A 823 -16.37 17.17 -41.15
N ARG A 824 -17.66 16.95 -41.39
CA ARG A 824 -18.34 17.30 -42.65
C ARG A 824 -18.39 18.80 -42.87
N SER A 825 -18.61 19.58 -41.81
CA SER A 825 -18.64 21.05 -41.87
C SER A 825 -17.25 21.62 -42.18
N LEU A 826 -16.20 21.08 -41.55
CA LEU A 826 -14.81 21.44 -41.83
C LEU A 826 -14.40 21.11 -43.27
N ALA A 827 -14.76 19.91 -43.75
CA ALA A 827 -14.51 19.50 -45.12
C ALA A 827 -15.22 20.41 -46.15
N ARG A 828 -16.48 20.80 -45.90
CA ARG A 828 -17.24 21.75 -46.75
C ARG A 828 -16.59 23.13 -46.85
N LEU A 829 -15.84 23.55 -45.83
CA LEU A 829 -15.07 24.79 -45.83
C LEU A 829 -13.72 24.65 -46.54
N GLY A 830 -13.38 23.45 -47.02
CA GLY A 830 -12.08 23.14 -47.61
C GLY A 830 -10.95 23.08 -46.58
N TRP A 831 -11.28 22.85 -45.30
CA TRP A 831 -10.29 22.71 -44.24
C TRP A 831 -9.95 21.23 -44.02
N ASP A 832 -8.66 20.95 -43.96
CA ASP A 832 -8.12 19.60 -43.80
C ASP A 832 -7.76 19.33 -42.34
N ILE A 833 -7.98 18.09 -41.88
CA ILE A 833 -7.85 17.69 -40.48
C ILE A 833 -6.62 16.79 -40.32
N HIS A 834 -5.62 17.26 -39.59
CA HIS A 834 -4.37 16.52 -39.33
C HIS A 834 -4.40 15.73 -38.02
N SER A 835 -5.24 16.13 -37.07
CA SER A 835 -5.40 15.43 -35.78
C SER A 835 -6.72 15.83 -35.15
N ALA A 836 -7.39 14.88 -34.48
CA ALA A 836 -8.62 15.13 -33.75
C ALA A 836 -8.60 14.44 -32.38
N ARG A 837 -8.99 15.19 -31.34
CA ARG A 837 -9.13 14.71 -29.96
C ARG A 837 -10.57 14.90 -29.53
N ILE A 838 -11.26 13.80 -29.22
CA ILE A 838 -12.71 13.77 -28.96
C ILE A 838 -12.92 13.38 -27.50
N SER A 839 -13.42 14.30 -26.69
CA SER A 839 -13.66 14.03 -25.28
C SER A 839 -15.09 14.34 -24.89
N THR A 840 -15.86 13.29 -24.62
CA THR A 840 -17.18 13.41 -24.01
C THR A 840 -17.07 13.23 -22.50
N THR A 841 -17.72 14.13 -21.75
CA THR A 841 -17.88 14.02 -20.30
C THR A 841 -19.33 14.38 -19.93
N GLY A 842 -20.05 13.41 -19.35
CA GLY A 842 -21.49 13.54 -19.11
C GLY A 842 -22.25 13.70 -20.44
N ALA A 843 -23.03 14.76 -20.58
CA ALA A 843 -23.80 15.07 -21.78
C ALA A 843 -23.16 16.15 -22.67
N ARG A 844 -21.87 16.44 -22.50
CA ARG A 844 -21.13 17.45 -23.27
C ARG A 844 -19.92 16.85 -23.96
N ALA A 845 -19.75 17.21 -25.22
CA ALA A 845 -18.56 16.96 -26.00
C ALA A 845 -17.64 18.18 -25.95
N ARG A 846 -16.34 17.91 -25.86
CA ARG A 846 -15.25 18.87 -26.03
C ARG A 846 -14.27 18.26 -27.00
N ASP A 847 -14.25 18.80 -28.21
CA ASP A 847 -13.47 18.28 -29.32
C ASP A 847 -12.43 19.31 -29.77
N ALA A 848 -11.25 18.82 -30.13
CA ALA A 848 -10.18 19.65 -30.66
C ALA A 848 -9.70 19.10 -32.01
N PHE A 849 -9.58 19.97 -33.02
CA PHE A 849 -9.16 19.64 -34.38
C PHE A 849 -7.97 20.49 -34.80
N TYR A 850 -6.94 19.87 -35.37
CA TYR A 850 -5.76 20.53 -35.91
C TYR A 850 -5.92 20.68 -37.43
N LEU A 851 -5.98 21.92 -37.91
CA LEU A 851 -6.50 22.28 -39.22
C LEU A 851 -5.48 23.02 -40.09
N THR A 852 -5.58 22.81 -41.40
CA THR A 852 -5.01 23.66 -42.45
C THR A 852 -6.05 24.03 -43.49
N ASP A 853 -5.82 25.06 -44.28
CA ASP A 853 -6.57 25.33 -45.49
C ASP A 853 -6.25 24.34 -46.62
N ALA A 854 -6.91 24.50 -47.77
CA ALA A 854 -6.72 23.68 -48.96
C ALA A 854 -5.30 23.79 -49.59
N GLN A 855 -4.50 24.78 -49.18
CA GLN A 855 -3.10 24.93 -49.59
C GLN A 855 -2.12 24.35 -48.55
N GLY A 856 -2.63 23.71 -47.50
CA GLY A 856 -1.82 23.17 -46.40
C GLY A 856 -1.21 24.25 -45.52
N GLN A 857 -1.73 25.49 -45.56
CA GLN A 857 -1.31 26.58 -44.70
C GLN A 857 -2.24 26.70 -43.48
N ARG A 858 -1.76 27.40 -42.46
CA ARG A 858 -2.56 27.69 -41.28
C ARG A 858 -3.70 28.63 -41.63
N LEU A 859 -4.79 28.54 -40.87
CA LEU A 859 -5.88 29.50 -40.91
C LEU A 859 -5.37 30.79 -40.25
N LEU A 860 -4.89 31.73 -41.08
CA LEU A 860 -4.25 32.99 -40.64
C LEU A 860 -5.24 34.14 -40.40
N GLU A 861 -6.53 33.89 -40.59
CA GLU A 861 -7.60 34.85 -40.29
C GLU A 861 -7.77 35.04 -38.78
N ASP A 862 -8.38 36.15 -38.37
CA ASP A 862 -8.67 36.37 -36.95
C ASP A 862 -9.71 35.36 -36.43
N GLU A 863 -9.66 35.08 -35.14
CA GLU A 863 -10.52 34.07 -34.50
C GLU A 863 -12.01 34.37 -34.70
N SER A 864 -12.42 35.64 -34.71
CA SER A 864 -13.83 36.00 -34.87
C SER A 864 -14.32 35.68 -36.28
N HIS A 865 -13.50 35.96 -37.29
CA HIS A 865 -13.82 35.63 -38.68
C HIS A 865 -13.92 34.12 -38.91
N LEU A 866 -13.00 33.33 -38.36
CA LEU A 866 -13.04 31.87 -38.46
C LEU A 866 -14.30 31.27 -37.81
N VAL A 867 -14.75 31.85 -36.68
CA VAL A 867 -16.01 31.46 -36.04
C VAL A 867 -17.22 31.83 -36.90
N GLU A 868 -17.21 33.01 -37.53
CA GLU A 868 -18.27 33.45 -38.47
C GLU A 868 -18.37 32.56 -39.72
N LEU A 869 -17.26 31.97 -40.18
CA LEU A 869 -17.25 31.00 -41.27
C LEU A 869 -17.74 29.61 -40.81
N PHE A 870 -17.28 29.15 -39.64
CA PHE A 870 -17.56 27.82 -39.15
C PHE A 870 -19.00 27.62 -38.68
N LEU A 871 -19.56 28.58 -37.92
CA LEU A 871 -20.89 28.41 -37.32
C LEU A 871 -22.01 28.19 -38.35
N PRO A 872 -22.12 28.95 -39.46
CA PRO A 872 -23.12 28.68 -40.49
C PRO A 872 -22.96 27.30 -41.13
N ALA A 873 -21.72 26.85 -41.38
CA ALA A 873 -21.46 25.52 -41.94
C ALA A 873 -21.87 24.39 -40.98
N TYR A 874 -21.62 24.57 -39.68
CA TYR A 874 -22.02 23.65 -38.62
C TYR A 874 -23.55 23.58 -38.43
N MET A 875 -24.21 24.73 -38.50
CA MET A 875 -25.66 24.86 -38.35
C MET A 875 -26.44 24.45 -39.60
N ALA A 876 -25.77 24.17 -40.72
CA ALA A 876 -26.39 23.67 -41.94
C ALA A 876 -26.73 22.17 -41.84
N ASP A 877 -27.81 21.77 -42.51
CA ASP A 877 -28.23 20.36 -42.61
C ASP A 877 -27.32 19.51 -43.54
#